data_AF-A0A748I7Q3-F1
#
_entry.id   AF-A0A748I7Q3-F1
#
_cell.length_a   1.000
_cell.length_b   1.000
_cell.length_c   1.000
_cell.angle_alpha   90.00
_cell.angle_beta   90.00
_cell.angle_gamma   90.00
#
_symmetry.space_group_name_H-M   'P 1'
#
loop_
_entity.id
_entity.type
_entity.pdbx_description
1 polymer ?
#
loop_
_entity_poly.entity_id
_entity_poly.type
_entity_poly.pdbx_seq_one_letter_code
_entity_poly.pdbx_strand_id
1 'polypeptide(L)'
;LGRQLSQLPVDPRLARMVLEAQKHGCVREAMIITSALSIQDPRERPVDKQQASDEKHRRFHDKESDFLAFVNLWNYLGEQQKALSSNQFRRLCRTDYLNYLRVREWQDIYTQLRQVVKELGIPVNSEPAEYREIHVALLTGLLSHIGMKDADKQEYTGARNARFSIFPGSGLFKKPPKWTMVAELVETSRLWGRIAARIEPEWVEPVAQHLIKRSYSEPHWERAQGAVMATEKVTVYGLPIVAARKVNYSQIDPALCRELFIRHALVEGDWQTRHAFFRENLKLRAEVEELEHKSRRRDILVDDDTLFEFYDQRISHDVISARHFDSWWKKISRETPDLLNFEKSMLIKEGAEKISKLDYPNFWHQGNLKLRLSYQFEPGADADGVTVHIPLPLLNQVDESGFEWQIPGLRRELVIALIKSLPKPVRRNFVPAPNYAEAFLGRVTPLELPLLDALERELRRMTGVTVDREDWHWDQVPEHLKITFRVVNDKNKKLQEGRSLAELKNALKGKVQETLSAVADDGIEQSGLHIWSFGELPESYEQKRGNYKVKAWPALVDERDSVAIKLFDNPLEQQQAMWCGLRRLLLLNIPSPIKYLHEKLPNKAKLGLYFNPYGKVLELIDDCIACGVDKLIDANGGPVWSEAGFTALHEKVRAELNDTVVDIAKQVERILTTVFNINKRLKGRVDMSMALGLSDIKAQMNGLVYRGFVTGNGFKRFGDTLRYLQAIEKRLEKLAVDPHRDRAQMLKVESVQQAWQQWINKLPPARREDDDVKEIRWMIEELRVSYFAQQLGTPYPISDKRILQAMDQITA
;
A
#
# COMPACT_ATOMS: atom_id res chain seq x y z
N LEU A 1 -32.61 7.88 60.35
CA LEU A 1 -32.24 9.15 59.69
C LEU A 1 -33.18 10.30 60.02
N GLY A 2 -34.44 10.33 59.55
CA GLY A 2 -35.35 11.48 59.79
C GLY A 2 -35.51 11.90 61.26
N ARG A 3 -35.64 10.93 62.18
CA ARG A 3 -35.69 11.17 63.63
C ARG A 3 -34.40 11.78 64.23
N GLN A 4 -33.23 11.49 63.64
CA GLN A 4 -31.96 12.08 64.07
C GLN A 4 -31.80 13.50 63.51
N LEU A 5 -32.25 13.74 62.28
CA LEU A 5 -32.24 15.07 61.67
C LEU A 5 -33.09 16.07 62.46
N SER A 6 -34.27 15.67 62.94
CA SER A 6 -35.17 16.55 63.68
C SER A 6 -34.65 16.97 65.07
N GLN A 7 -33.61 16.31 65.59
CA GLN A 7 -33.02 16.67 66.88
C GLN A 7 -31.97 17.78 66.75
N LEU A 8 -31.38 17.97 65.57
CA LEU A 8 -30.35 18.99 65.34
C LEU A 8 -31.00 20.37 65.14
N PRO A 9 -30.55 21.44 65.83
CA PRO A 9 -31.16 22.77 65.81
C PRO A 9 -30.74 23.60 64.57
N VAL A 10 -30.77 23.01 63.38
CA VAL A 10 -30.43 23.66 62.09
C VAL A 10 -31.33 23.15 60.96
N ASP A 11 -31.28 23.81 59.80
CA ASP A 11 -32.03 23.38 58.61
C ASP A 11 -31.75 21.89 58.27
N PRO A 12 -32.75 21.10 57.85
CA PRO A 12 -32.57 19.68 57.55
C PRO A 12 -31.43 19.34 56.57
N ARG A 13 -31.10 20.23 55.63
CA ARG A 13 -29.96 20.03 54.73
C ARG A 13 -28.64 20.12 55.48
N LEU A 14 -28.49 21.13 56.34
CA LEU A 14 -27.30 21.30 57.17
C LEU A 14 -27.17 20.16 58.19
N ALA A 15 -28.28 19.77 58.81
CA ALA A 15 -28.34 18.62 59.71
C ALA A 15 -27.88 17.33 59.01
N ARG A 16 -28.27 17.13 57.74
CA ARG A 16 -27.84 15.98 56.93
C ARG A 16 -26.33 15.94 56.71
N MET A 17 -25.68 17.10 56.54
CA MET A 17 -24.22 17.20 56.41
C MET A 17 -23.52 16.79 57.71
N VAL A 18 -24.00 17.26 58.86
CA VAL A 18 -23.43 16.90 60.17
C VAL A 18 -23.56 15.39 60.44
N LEU A 19 -24.70 14.78 60.11
CA LEU A 19 -24.86 13.33 60.25
C LEU A 19 -23.99 12.53 59.28
N GLU A 20 -23.75 13.00 58.05
CA GLU A 20 -22.82 12.32 57.14
C GLU A 20 -21.37 12.45 57.60
N ALA A 21 -21.01 13.60 58.18
CA ALA A 21 -19.65 13.89 58.61
C ALA A 21 -19.08 12.86 59.59
N GLN A 22 -19.94 12.13 60.32
CA GLN A 22 -19.54 11.01 61.16
C GLN A 22 -18.80 9.92 60.37
N LYS A 23 -19.27 9.59 59.16
CA LYS A 23 -18.68 8.52 58.33
C LYS A 23 -17.34 8.90 57.73
N HIS A 24 -17.11 10.21 57.57
CA HIS A 24 -15.92 10.77 56.93
C HIS A 24 -14.95 11.41 57.95
N GLY A 25 -15.23 11.28 59.25
CA GLY A 25 -14.36 11.80 60.31
C GLY A 25 -14.21 13.32 60.35
N CYS A 26 -15.20 14.08 59.86
CA CYS A 26 -15.12 15.53 59.67
C CYS A 26 -16.20 16.32 60.44
N VAL A 27 -16.71 15.75 61.54
CA VAL A 27 -17.84 16.27 62.32
C VAL A 27 -17.56 17.66 62.89
N ARG A 28 -16.34 17.94 63.35
CA ARG A 28 -15.93 19.25 63.89
C ARG A 28 -16.06 20.33 62.81
N GLU A 29 -15.47 20.11 61.64
CA GLU A 29 -15.49 21.05 60.52
C GLU A 29 -16.90 21.23 59.98
N ALA A 30 -17.66 20.14 59.82
CA ALA A 30 -19.06 20.19 59.40
C ALA A 30 -19.93 20.99 60.37
N MET A 31 -19.76 20.83 61.69
CA MET A 31 -20.47 21.64 62.68
C MET A 31 -20.09 23.12 62.60
N ILE A 32 -18.80 23.46 62.44
CA ILE A 32 -18.34 24.85 62.28
C ILE A 32 -18.98 25.49 61.04
N ILE A 33 -18.98 24.77 59.92
CA ILE A 33 -19.50 25.25 58.64
C ILE A 33 -21.03 25.39 58.72
N THR A 34 -21.74 24.37 59.20
CA THR A 34 -23.20 24.39 59.27
C THR A 34 -23.74 25.43 60.26
N SER A 35 -23.05 25.66 61.38
CA SER A 35 -23.40 26.77 62.28
C SER A 35 -23.15 28.14 61.64
N ALA A 36 -22.10 28.28 60.83
CA ALA A 36 -21.82 29.53 60.10
C ALA A 36 -22.89 29.81 59.04
N LEU A 37 -23.32 28.77 58.32
CA LEU A 37 -24.37 28.85 57.29
C LEU A 37 -25.77 29.09 57.88
N SER A 38 -25.95 28.87 59.19
CA SER A 38 -27.23 29.09 59.88
C SER A 38 -27.43 30.52 60.35
N ILE A 39 -26.42 31.39 60.20
CA ILE A 39 -26.46 32.78 60.63
C ILE A 39 -26.10 33.72 59.48
N GLN A 40 -26.26 35.03 59.71
CA GLN A 40 -25.67 36.01 58.82
C GLN A 40 -24.14 35.99 58.91
N ASP A 41 -23.44 36.14 57.77
CA ASP A 41 -21.97 36.10 57.73
C ASP A 41 -21.35 37.09 58.75
N PRO A 42 -20.46 36.62 59.65
CA PRO A 42 -19.81 37.47 60.63
C PRO A 42 -18.83 38.48 60.02
N ARG A 43 -18.41 38.31 58.77
CA ARG A 43 -17.56 39.26 58.04
C ARG A 43 -18.37 40.46 57.56
N GLU A 44 -17.92 41.66 57.89
CA GLU A 44 -18.52 42.91 57.45
C GLU A 44 -17.76 43.49 56.25
N ARG A 45 -18.48 43.91 55.22
CA ARG A 45 -17.91 44.56 54.04
C ARG A 45 -18.55 45.93 53.79
N PRO A 46 -18.21 46.96 54.59
CA PRO A 46 -18.79 48.30 54.46
C PRO A 46 -18.46 48.94 53.10
N VAL A 47 -19.40 49.67 52.51
CA VAL A 47 -19.25 50.26 51.16
C VAL A 47 -18.04 51.19 51.07
N ASP A 48 -17.78 52.00 52.10
CA ASP A 48 -16.67 52.97 52.10
C ASP A 48 -15.31 52.34 52.46
N LYS A 49 -15.29 51.06 52.85
CA LYS A 49 -14.08 50.37 53.35
C LYS A 49 -13.87 48.99 52.74
N GLN A 50 -14.45 48.71 51.57
CA GLN A 50 -14.43 47.41 50.92
C GLN A 50 -13.01 46.85 50.74
N GLN A 51 -12.06 47.67 50.27
CA GLN A 51 -10.68 47.23 50.04
C GLN A 51 -9.98 46.80 51.34
N ALA A 52 -10.17 47.57 52.42
CA ALA A 52 -9.57 47.29 53.71
C ALA A 52 -10.20 46.05 54.39
N SER A 53 -11.51 45.87 54.28
CA SER A 53 -12.17 44.65 54.77
C SER A 53 -11.75 43.42 53.97
N ASP A 54 -11.71 43.52 52.64
CA ASP A 54 -11.33 42.42 51.76
C ASP A 54 -9.88 41.98 52.02
N GLU A 55 -8.96 42.91 52.30
CA GLU A 55 -7.58 42.61 52.67
C GLU A 55 -7.49 41.85 54.00
N LYS A 56 -8.26 42.28 55.01
CA LYS A 56 -8.32 41.60 56.32
C LYS A 56 -8.93 40.21 56.22
N HIS A 57 -9.94 40.01 55.40
CA HIS A 57 -10.62 38.72 55.27
C HIS A 57 -9.88 37.74 54.36
N ARG A 58 -9.07 38.23 53.42
CA ARG A 58 -8.29 37.40 52.49
C ARG A 58 -7.40 36.37 53.19
N ARG A 59 -6.90 36.66 54.40
CA ARG A 59 -6.07 35.73 55.18
C ARG A 59 -6.79 34.42 55.56
N PHE A 60 -8.12 34.40 55.50
CA PHE A 60 -8.92 33.21 55.78
C PHE A 60 -9.29 32.43 54.52
N HIS A 61 -9.08 33.00 53.33
CA HIS A 61 -9.50 32.36 52.08
C HIS A 61 -8.72 31.08 51.87
N ASP A 62 -9.45 30.01 51.58
CA ASP A 62 -8.88 28.81 50.98
C ASP A 62 -8.97 28.93 49.44
N LYS A 63 -7.99 28.33 48.74
CA LYS A 63 -7.89 28.44 47.28
C LYS A 63 -8.99 27.67 46.55
N GLU A 64 -9.56 26.67 47.21
CA GLU A 64 -10.50 25.72 46.61
C GLU A 64 -11.86 25.67 47.33
N SER A 65 -12.03 26.35 48.47
CA SER A 65 -13.28 26.31 49.24
C SER A 65 -13.57 27.54 50.11
N ASP A 66 -14.66 28.24 49.82
CA ASP A 66 -15.19 29.27 50.72
C ASP A 66 -15.73 28.67 52.04
N PHE A 67 -16.08 27.37 52.07
CA PHE A 67 -16.51 26.70 53.30
C PHE A 67 -15.34 26.57 54.29
N LEU A 68 -14.15 26.23 53.79
CA LEU A 68 -12.94 26.17 54.62
C LEU A 68 -12.51 27.55 55.14
N ALA A 69 -12.93 28.64 54.48
CA ALA A 69 -12.69 29.98 55.01
C ALA A 69 -13.38 30.21 56.36
N PHE A 70 -14.54 29.58 56.61
CA PHE A 70 -15.17 29.58 57.94
C PHE A 70 -14.38 28.76 58.95
N VAL A 71 -13.84 27.60 58.57
CA VAL A 71 -12.98 26.80 59.46
C VAL A 71 -11.72 27.58 59.86
N ASN A 72 -11.08 28.24 58.88
CA ASN A 72 -9.90 29.09 59.11
C ASN A 72 -10.22 30.29 60.02
N LEU A 73 -11.33 30.97 59.75
CA LEU A 73 -11.79 32.09 60.59
C LEU A 73 -12.11 31.62 62.02
N TRP A 74 -12.78 30.48 62.17
CA TRP A 74 -13.11 29.90 63.47
C TRP A 74 -11.87 29.59 64.30
N ASN A 75 -10.88 28.92 63.69
CA ASN A 75 -9.62 28.61 64.35
C ASN A 75 -8.89 29.88 64.80
N TYR A 76 -8.79 30.87 63.92
CA TYR A 76 -8.19 32.17 64.24
C TYR A 76 -8.92 32.87 65.40
N LEU A 77 -10.25 32.93 65.37
CA LEU A 77 -11.02 33.55 66.45
C LEU A 77 -10.81 32.81 67.78
N GLY A 78 -10.76 31.48 67.77
CA GLY A 78 -10.48 30.67 68.95
C GLY A 78 -9.09 30.93 69.54
N GLU A 79 -8.06 31.09 68.71
CA GLU A 79 -6.71 31.46 69.15
C GLU A 79 -6.68 32.86 69.77
N GLN A 80 -7.30 33.84 69.11
CA GLN A 80 -7.32 35.23 69.59
C GLN A 80 -8.14 35.40 70.87
N GLN A 81 -9.24 34.65 71.04
CA GLN A 81 -10.01 34.64 72.28
C GLN A 81 -9.24 34.07 73.48
N LYS A 82 -8.34 33.10 73.24
CA LYS A 82 -7.45 32.57 74.29
C LYS A 82 -6.34 33.55 74.67
N ALA A 83 -5.85 34.32 73.69
CA ALA A 83 -4.72 35.22 73.86
C ALA A 83 -5.10 36.63 74.39
N LEU A 84 -6.32 37.09 74.14
CA LEU A 84 -6.75 38.47 74.42
C LEU A 84 -7.82 38.54 75.53
N SER A 85 -7.85 39.65 76.27
CA SER A 85 -8.99 39.95 77.15
C SER A 85 -10.27 40.21 76.35
N SER A 86 -11.44 40.03 76.97
CA SER A 86 -12.76 40.23 76.31
C SER A 86 -12.88 41.58 75.59
N ASN A 87 -12.41 42.67 76.20
CA ASN A 87 -12.45 44.01 75.59
C ASN A 87 -11.48 44.15 74.41
N GLN A 88 -10.27 43.57 74.51
CA GLN A 88 -9.31 43.56 73.42
C GLN A 88 -9.80 42.71 72.24
N PHE A 89 -10.42 41.57 72.50
CA PHE A 89 -11.00 40.72 71.47
C PHE A 89 -12.17 41.40 70.75
N ARG A 90 -13.06 42.09 71.47
CA ARG A 90 -14.13 42.88 70.84
C ARG A 90 -13.58 44.01 69.96
N ARG A 91 -12.51 44.66 70.39
CA ARG A 91 -11.80 45.67 69.59
C ARG A 91 -11.13 45.06 68.36
N LEU A 92 -10.52 43.88 68.48
CA LEU A 92 -9.94 43.13 67.36
C LEU A 92 -11.01 42.83 66.30
N CYS A 93 -12.17 42.29 66.71
CA CYS A 93 -13.27 42.01 65.79
C CYS A 93 -13.64 43.26 64.98
N ARG A 94 -13.80 44.41 65.65
CA ARG A 94 -14.09 45.68 64.97
C ARG A 94 -12.97 46.12 64.01
N THR A 95 -11.70 45.99 64.40
CA THR A 95 -10.53 46.35 63.57
C THR A 95 -10.41 45.48 62.32
N ASP A 96 -10.77 44.20 62.44
CA ASP A 96 -10.67 43.22 61.36
C ASP A 96 -12.01 43.05 60.60
N TYR A 97 -12.93 44.01 60.75
CA TYR A 97 -14.22 44.04 60.07
C TYR A 97 -15.05 42.76 60.31
N LEU A 98 -15.12 42.33 61.56
CA LEU A 98 -15.94 41.21 62.01
C LEU A 98 -17.00 41.71 62.99
N ASN A 99 -18.26 41.32 62.76
CA ASN A 99 -19.35 41.63 63.65
C ASN A 99 -19.28 40.75 64.91
N TYR A 100 -18.95 41.35 66.05
CA TYR A 100 -18.78 40.62 67.32
C TYR A 100 -20.04 39.87 67.77
N LEU A 101 -21.24 40.42 67.52
CA LEU A 101 -22.49 39.77 67.90
C LEU A 101 -22.76 38.52 67.06
N ARG A 102 -22.49 38.56 65.75
CA ARG A 102 -22.59 37.37 64.88
C ARG A 102 -21.53 36.32 65.20
N VAL A 103 -20.33 36.74 65.61
CA VAL A 103 -19.31 35.79 66.10
C VAL A 103 -19.79 35.06 67.36
N ARG A 104 -20.43 35.77 68.31
CA ARG A 104 -21.05 35.16 69.49
C ARG A 104 -22.16 34.19 69.10
N GLU A 105 -23.08 34.63 68.24
CA GLU A 105 -24.19 33.82 67.74
C GLU A 105 -23.70 32.53 67.05
N TRP A 106 -22.65 32.63 66.24
CA TRP A 106 -22.00 31.47 65.61
C TRP A 106 -21.48 30.47 66.64
N GLN A 107 -20.83 30.97 67.69
CA GLN A 107 -20.29 30.16 68.78
C GLN A 107 -21.39 29.49 69.61
N ASP A 108 -22.49 30.20 69.83
CA ASP A 108 -23.65 29.68 70.56
C ASP A 108 -24.32 28.53 69.79
N ILE A 109 -24.57 28.69 68.48
CA ILE A 109 -25.16 27.64 67.63
C ILE A 109 -24.23 26.44 67.51
N TYR A 110 -22.91 26.65 67.36
CA TYR A 110 -21.94 25.55 67.38
C TYR A 110 -21.99 24.77 68.70
N THR A 111 -22.12 25.47 69.83
CA THR A 111 -22.21 24.85 71.16
C THR A 111 -23.50 24.03 71.31
N GLN A 112 -24.63 24.56 70.84
CA GLN A 112 -25.92 23.84 70.81
C GLN A 112 -25.84 22.59 69.92
N LEU A 113 -25.28 22.71 68.71
CA LEU A 113 -25.06 21.57 67.82
C LEU A 113 -24.18 20.51 68.48
N ARG A 114 -23.08 20.93 69.11
CA ARG A 114 -22.16 20.02 69.80
C ARG A 114 -22.83 19.27 70.95
N GLN A 115 -23.74 19.90 71.69
CA GLN A 115 -24.51 19.24 72.75
C GLN A 115 -25.38 18.12 72.17
N VAL A 116 -26.16 18.42 71.13
CA VAL A 116 -27.02 17.42 70.48
C VAL A 116 -26.21 16.31 69.81
N VAL A 117 -25.12 16.63 69.12
CA VAL A 117 -24.20 15.64 68.50
C VAL A 117 -23.62 14.69 69.56
N LYS A 118 -23.31 15.21 70.76
CA LYS A 118 -22.84 14.40 71.89
C LYS A 118 -23.96 13.50 72.45
N GLU A 119 -25.18 14.01 72.57
CA GLU A 119 -26.35 13.22 73.00
C GLU A 119 -26.69 12.09 72.01
N LEU A 120 -26.49 12.34 70.72
CA LEU A 120 -26.62 11.35 69.65
C LEU A 120 -25.49 10.31 69.61
N GLY A 121 -24.48 10.44 70.47
CA GLY A 121 -23.33 9.53 70.52
C GLY A 121 -22.39 9.64 69.32
N ILE A 122 -22.40 10.78 68.61
CA ILE A 122 -21.56 10.99 67.43
C ILE A 122 -20.18 11.50 67.87
N PRO A 123 -19.08 10.79 67.54
CA PRO A 123 -17.74 11.23 67.90
C PRO A 123 -17.34 12.49 67.12
N VAL A 124 -16.73 13.46 67.82
CA VAL A 124 -16.15 14.65 67.20
C VAL A 124 -14.66 14.42 67.01
N ASN A 125 -14.16 14.61 65.78
CA ASN A 125 -12.76 14.42 65.45
C ASN A 125 -11.84 15.43 66.18
N SER A 126 -10.67 14.93 66.59
CA SER A 126 -9.61 15.73 67.24
C SER A 126 -8.59 16.26 66.24
N GLU A 127 -8.33 15.52 65.17
CA GLU A 127 -7.45 15.91 64.07
C GLU A 127 -8.26 16.57 62.94
N PRO A 128 -7.70 17.58 62.24
CA PRO A 128 -8.36 18.19 61.09
C PRO A 128 -8.62 17.17 59.98
N ALA A 129 -9.86 17.12 59.49
CA ALA A 129 -10.23 16.23 58.39
C ALA A 129 -9.67 16.70 57.03
N GLU A 130 -9.48 15.76 56.11
CA GLU A 130 -9.04 16.06 54.74
C GLU A 130 -10.11 16.81 53.94
N TYR A 131 -9.66 17.56 52.91
CA TYR A 131 -10.52 18.34 52.03
C TYR A 131 -11.68 17.51 51.48
N ARG A 132 -11.38 16.35 50.87
CA ARG A 132 -12.39 15.49 50.24
C ARG A 132 -13.47 15.08 51.22
N GLU A 133 -13.08 14.63 52.40
CA GLU A 133 -13.98 14.08 53.43
C GLU A 133 -14.97 15.13 53.96
N ILE A 134 -14.51 16.37 54.14
CA ILE A 134 -15.38 17.51 54.47
C ILE A 134 -16.40 17.74 53.35
N HIS A 135 -15.93 17.85 52.10
CA HIS A 135 -16.80 18.24 50.99
C HIS A 135 -17.76 17.13 50.54
N VAL A 136 -17.39 15.85 50.69
CA VAL A 136 -18.30 14.70 50.50
C VAL A 136 -19.43 14.72 51.54
N ALA A 137 -19.15 15.04 52.80
CA ALA A 137 -20.17 15.18 53.82
C ALA A 137 -21.13 16.35 53.49
N LEU A 138 -20.59 17.51 53.11
CA LEU A 138 -21.38 18.68 52.71
C LEU A 138 -22.26 18.41 51.48
N LEU A 139 -21.76 17.66 50.50
CA LEU A 139 -22.50 17.29 49.28
C LEU A 139 -23.86 16.65 49.61
N THR A 140 -23.97 15.88 50.70
CA THR A 140 -25.24 15.22 51.07
C THR A 140 -26.39 16.18 51.36
N GLY A 141 -26.10 17.41 51.79
CA GLY A 141 -27.11 18.47 51.95
C GLY A 141 -27.16 19.44 50.76
N LEU A 142 -26.17 19.42 49.86
CA LEU A 142 -26.01 20.36 48.74
C LEU A 142 -26.14 19.72 47.35
N LEU A 143 -26.68 18.50 47.22
CA LEU A 143 -26.83 17.82 45.93
C LEU A 143 -27.59 18.63 44.87
N SER A 144 -28.53 19.49 45.29
CA SER A 144 -29.26 20.40 44.38
C SER A 144 -28.50 21.68 44.03
N HIS A 145 -27.36 21.95 44.67
CA HIS A 145 -26.54 23.15 44.49
C HIS A 145 -25.17 22.84 43.88
N ILE A 146 -25.05 21.71 43.19
CA ILE A 146 -23.86 21.40 42.38
C ILE A 146 -23.99 22.05 41.00
N GLY A 147 -22.86 22.35 40.38
CA GLY A 147 -22.80 22.87 39.01
C GLY A 147 -21.58 22.39 38.26
N MET A 148 -21.77 22.18 36.95
CA MET A 148 -20.72 21.91 35.97
C MET A 148 -20.50 23.16 35.12
N LYS A 149 -19.27 23.65 35.09
CA LYS A 149 -18.89 24.83 34.33
C LYS A 149 -19.05 24.58 32.83
N ASP A 150 -19.64 25.55 32.14
CA ASP A 150 -19.70 25.58 30.68
C ASP A 150 -18.29 25.80 30.10
N ALA A 151 -17.99 25.20 28.95
CA ALA A 151 -16.66 25.31 28.34
C ALA A 151 -16.39 26.75 27.83
N ASP A 152 -17.43 27.40 27.31
CA ASP A 152 -17.32 28.66 26.58
C ASP A 152 -17.76 29.88 27.39
N LYS A 153 -18.33 29.67 28.59
CA LYS A 153 -18.91 30.73 29.43
C LYS A 153 -18.41 30.65 30.87
N GLN A 154 -18.34 31.79 31.56
CA GLN A 154 -18.10 31.85 33.01
C GLN A 154 -19.39 31.59 33.80
N GLU A 155 -20.09 30.53 33.42
CA GLU A 155 -21.40 30.13 33.95
C GLU A 155 -21.41 28.61 34.17
N TYR A 156 -22.20 28.17 35.14
CA TYR A 156 -22.38 26.77 35.49
C TYR A 156 -23.78 26.33 35.11
N THR A 157 -23.88 25.11 34.59
CA THR A 157 -25.13 24.36 34.55
C THR A 157 -25.27 23.64 35.88
N GLY A 158 -26.30 23.99 36.63
CA GLY A 158 -26.66 23.40 37.92
C GLY A 158 -27.78 22.37 37.81
N ALA A 159 -28.14 21.81 38.96
CA ALA A 159 -29.26 20.87 39.07
C ALA A 159 -30.53 21.47 38.44
N ARG A 160 -31.30 20.63 37.73
CA ARG A 160 -32.54 21.03 37.05
C ARG A 160 -32.32 22.14 36.01
N ASN A 161 -31.15 22.15 35.37
CA ASN A 161 -30.75 23.12 34.34
C ASN A 161 -30.67 24.58 34.81
N ALA A 162 -30.57 24.83 36.12
CA ALA A 162 -30.32 26.17 36.64
C ALA A 162 -28.99 26.71 36.07
N ARG A 163 -28.94 27.99 35.73
CA ARG A 163 -27.72 28.63 35.20
C ARG A 163 -27.24 29.67 36.20
N PHE A 164 -26.03 29.50 36.74
CA PHE A 164 -25.50 30.38 37.78
C PHE A 164 -24.01 30.68 37.60
N SER A 165 -23.57 31.83 38.13
CA SER A 165 -22.14 32.18 38.22
C SER A 165 -21.69 32.17 39.69
N ILE A 166 -20.42 31.89 39.96
CA ILE A 166 -19.85 32.05 41.31
C ILE A 166 -19.87 33.53 41.69
N PHE A 167 -20.28 33.84 42.92
CA PHE A 167 -20.36 35.22 43.41
C PHE A 167 -18.97 35.91 43.41
N PRO A 168 -18.83 37.19 43.00
CA PRO A 168 -17.54 37.87 42.89
C PRO A 168 -16.71 37.94 44.18
N GLY A 169 -17.37 37.84 45.34
CA GLY A 169 -16.70 37.79 46.65
C GLY A 169 -16.06 36.45 47.01
N SER A 170 -16.28 35.39 46.21
CA SER A 170 -15.70 34.07 46.42
C SER A 170 -14.20 34.04 46.08
N GLY A 171 -13.42 33.24 46.82
CA GLY A 171 -12.03 32.95 46.47
C GLY A 171 -11.89 32.26 45.10
N LEU A 172 -12.93 31.55 44.66
CA LEU A 172 -12.95 30.78 43.41
C LEU A 172 -13.39 31.62 42.20
N PHE A 173 -13.80 32.88 42.38
CA PHE A 173 -14.35 33.71 41.30
C PHE A 173 -13.35 33.92 40.15
N LYS A 174 -12.07 34.16 40.47
CA LYS A 174 -11.02 34.40 39.45
C LYS A 174 -10.58 33.12 38.73
N LYS A 175 -10.66 31.97 39.40
CA LYS A 175 -10.28 30.65 38.87
C LYS A 175 -11.38 29.63 39.16
N PRO A 176 -12.53 29.72 38.48
CA PRO A 176 -13.67 28.86 38.74
C PRO A 176 -13.36 27.41 38.31
N PRO A 177 -13.59 26.40 39.18
CA PRO A 177 -13.32 24.99 38.87
C PRO A 177 -14.29 24.43 37.83
N LYS A 178 -13.99 23.25 37.29
CA LYS A 178 -14.89 22.57 36.33
C LYS A 178 -16.19 22.12 37.00
N TRP A 179 -16.11 21.67 38.25
CA TRP A 179 -17.24 21.27 39.06
C TRP A 179 -17.20 22.01 40.39
N THR A 180 -18.38 22.47 40.84
CA THR A 180 -18.51 23.19 42.09
C THR A 180 -19.76 22.76 42.83
N MET A 181 -19.75 22.89 44.16
CA MET A 181 -20.97 23.01 44.95
C MET A 181 -21.01 24.38 45.62
N VAL A 182 -22.21 24.89 45.84
CA VAL A 182 -22.43 26.16 46.54
C VAL A 182 -23.40 25.99 47.70
N ALA A 183 -23.22 26.76 48.77
CA ALA A 183 -24.13 26.69 49.91
C ALA A 183 -25.52 27.21 49.52
N GLU A 184 -25.56 28.30 48.74
CA GLU A 184 -26.78 29.01 48.38
C GLU A 184 -26.77 29.47 46.93
N LEU A 185 -27.96 29.48 46.32
CA LEU A 185 -28.23 30.09 45.01
C LEU A 185 -29.16 31.28 45.23
N VAL A 186 -28.67 32.48 44.94
CA VAL A 186 -29.39 33.75 45.21
C VAL A 186 -29.52 34.55 43.93
N GLU A 187 -30.75 34.91 43.57
CA GLU A 187 -31.05 35.70 42.37
C GLU A 187 -31.02 37.20 42.68
N THR A 188 -30.18 37.94 41.96
CA THR A 188 -30.16 39.42 42.01
C THR A 188 -30.18 39.98 40.58
N SER A 189 -29.03 40.24 39.97
CA SER A 189 -28.90 40.59 38.55
C SER A 189 -28.81 39.37 37.64
N ARG A 190 -28.37 38.25 38.20
CA ARG A 190 -28.37 36.89 37.66
C ARG A 190 -28.38 35.93 38.86
N LEU A 191 -28.52 34.64 38.63
CA LEU A 191 -28.39 33.64 39.69
C LEU A 191 -26.92 33.52 40.12
N TRP A 192 -26.65 33.81 41.40
CA TRP A 192 -25.31 33.73 41.98
C TRP A 192 -25.20 32.56 42.94
N GLY A 193 -24.18 31.73 42.74
CA GLY A 193 -23.74 30.73 43.70
C GLY A 193 -22.84 31.35 44.76
N ARG A 194 -23.29 31.35 46.01
CA ARG A 194 -22.55 31.90 47.16
C ARG A 194 -21.95 30.78 47.98
N ILE A 195 -20.74 31.03 48.49
CA ILE A 195 -19.96 30.09 49.29
C ILE A 195 -19.70 28.82 48.46
N ALA A 196 -18.70 28.90 47.58
CA ALA A 196 -18.39 27.86 46.60
C ALA A 196 -17.23 26.98 47.06
N ALA A 197 -17.27 25.71 46.68
CA ALA A 197 -16.13 24.81 46.75
C ALA A 197 -15.96 24.01 45.47
N ARG A 198 -14.72 23.64 45.15
CA ARG A 198 -14.40 22.65 44.13
C ARG A 198 -14.87 21.27 44.60
N ILE A 199 -15.46 20.51 43.69
CA ILE A 199 -15.79 19.10 43.89
C ILE A 199 -15.35 18.30 42.66
N GLU A 200 -15.27 16.99 42.80
CA GLU A 200 -15.16 16.09 41.66
C GLU A 200 -16.46 15.29 41.45
N PRO A 201 -16.86 15.02 40.20
CA PRO A 201 -18.15 14.38 39.91
C PRO A 201 -18.27 12.97 40.48
N GLU A 202 -17.17 12.22 40.60
CA GLU A 202 -17.13 10.89 41.23
C GLU A 202 -17.47 10.92 42.73
N TRP A 203 -17.38 12.07 43.40
CA TRP A 203 -17.80 12.21 44.79
C TRP A 203 -19.32 12.21 44.93
N VAL A 204 -20.03 12.58 43.85
CA VAL A 204 -21.49 12.73 43.82
C VAL A 204 -22.18 11.38 43.69
N GLU A 205 -21.66 10.46 42.86
CA GLU A 205 -22.32 9.17 42.57
C GLU A 205 -22.63 8.35 43.83
N PRO A 206 -21.70 8.16 44.80
CA PRO A 206 -21.98 7.36 46.00
C PRO A 206 -23.04 7.96 46.92
N VAL A 207 -23.07 9.29 47.06
CA VAL A 207 -24.01 9.99 47.95
C VAL A 207 -25.37 10.25 47.29
N ALA A 208 -25.46 10.16 45.96
CA ALA A 208 -26.67 10.44 45.18
C ALA A 208 -27.34 9.19 44.57
N GLN A 209 -27.03 7.96 45.03
CA GLN A 209 -27.57 6.70 44.48
C GLN A 209 -29.11 6.67 44.34
N HIS A 210 -29.82 7.40 45.21
CA HIS A 210 -31.29 7.50 45.22
C HIS A 210 -31.85 8.53 44.21
N LEU A 211 -31.00 9.31 43.54
CA LEU A 211 -31.36 10.39 42.61
C LEU A 211 -30.73 10.22 41.22
N ILE A 212 -29.76 9.32 41.07
CA ILE A 212 -29.11 9.08 39.79
C ILE A 212 -30.08 8.42 38.80
N LYS A 213 -29.95 8.80 37.53
CA LYS A 213 -30.56 8.08 36.40
C LYS A 213 -29.45 7.49 35.54
N ARG A 214 -29.58 6.20 35.22
CA ARG A 214 -28.67 5.47 34.36
C ARG A 214 -29.31 5.34 32.98
N SER A 215 -28.53 5.57 31.94
CA SER A 215 -28.90 5.30 30.55
C SER A 215 -27.77 4.53 29.89
N TYR A 216 -28.12 3.54 29.09
CA TYR A 216 -27.17 2.70 28.37
C TYR A 216 -27.30 2.94 26.86
N SER A 217 -26.17 2.97 26.17
CA SER A 217 -26.10 3.14 24.72
C SER A 217 -25.05 2.22 24.11
N GLU A 218 -25.16 2.01 22.80
CA GLU A 218 -24.19 1.23 22.00
C GLU A 218 -23.95 -0.19 22.56
N PRO A 219 -24.99 -1.01 22.77
CA PRO A 219 -24.78 -2.41 23.08
C PRO A 219 -24.07 -3.08 21.91
N HIS A 220 -22.88 -3.65 22.16
CA HIS A 220 -22.07 -4.29 21.14
C HIS A 220 -21.37 -5.53 21.69
N TRP A 221 -21.18 -6.53 20.84
CA TRP A 221 -20.33 -7.67 21.15
C TRP A 221 -18.88 -7.23 21.27
N GLU A 222 -18.19 -7.63 22.35
CA GLU A 222 -16.76 -7.44 22.47
C GLU A 222 -16.03 -8.78 22.56
N ARG A 223 -15.34 -9.15 21.48
CA ARG A 223 -14.55 -10.37 21.35
C ARG A 223 -13.63 -10.65 22.55
N ALA A 224 -12.92 -9.62 23.04
CA ALA A 224 -11.96 -9.77 24.13
C ALA A 224 -12.60 -10.13 25.47
N GLN A 225 -13.81 -9.62 25.73
CA GLN A 225 -14.56 -9.94 26.96
C GLN A 225 -15.46 -11.17 26.79
N GLY A 226 -15.77 -11.55 25.54
CA GLY A 226 -16.70 -12.64 25.23
C GLY A 226 -18.12 -12.36 25.74
N ALA A 227 -18.53 -11.09 25.76
CA ALA A 227 -19.81 -10.63 26.25
C ALA A 227 -20.23 -9.34 25.54
N VAL A 228 -21.52 -9.00 25.63
CA VAL A 228 -22.02 -7.72 25.15
C VAL A 228 -21.74 -6.64 26.18
N MET A 229 -21.13 -5.56 25.71
CA MET A 229 -20.77 -4.39 26.48
C MET A 229 -21.58 -3.19 26.02
N ALA A 230 -21.81 -2.25 26.92
CA ALA A 230 -22.50 -1.00 26.61
C ALA A 230 -21.81 0.17 27.31
N THR A 231 -22.10 1.37 26.81
CA THR A 231 -21.69 2.62 27.44
C THR A 231 -22.79 3.07 28.40
N GLU A 232 -22.48 3.17 29.68
CA GLU A 232 -23.34 3.73 30.72
C GLU A 232 -23.07 5.22 30.92
N LYS A 233 -24.13 6.00 30.91
CA LYS A 233 -24.15 7.41 31.32
C LYS A 233 -24.99 7.55 32.58
N VAL A 234 -24.44 8.23 33.60
CA VAL A 234 -25.11 8.47 34.88
C VAL A 234 -25.33 9.96 35.07
N THR A 235 -26.57 10.35 35.35
CA THR A 235 -26.96 11.74 35.56
C THR A 235 -27.60 11.95 36.92
N VAL A 236 -27.38 13.11 37.54
CA VAL A 236 -28.10 13.57 38.75
C VAL A 236 -28.69 14.92 38.44
N TYR A 237 -30.01 15.06 38.60
CA TYR A 237 -30.74 16.30 38.28
C TYR A 237 -30.43 16.89 36.88
N GLY A 238 -30.15 16.02 35.90
CA GLY A 238 -29.81 16.43 34.52
C GLY A 238 -28.32 16.65 34.28
N LEU A 239 -27.47 16.68 35.32
CA LEU A 239 -26.03 16.83 35.18
C LEU A 239 -25.34 15.48 34.98
N PRO A 240 -24.46 15.33 33.97
CA PRO A 240 -23.75 14.07 33.72
C PRO A 240 -22.56 13.91 34.68
N ILE A 241 -22.75 13.13 35.75
CA ILE A 241 -21.68 12.82 36.70
C ILE A 241 -20.79 11.67 36.21
N VAL A 242 -21.33 10.79 35.37
CA VAL A 242 -20.56 9.82 34.59
C VAL A 242 -20.95 10.00 33.14
N ALA A 243 -20.01 10.49 32.32
CA ALA A 243 -20.28 10.77 30.92
C ALA A 243 -20.36 9.48 30.08
N ALA A 244 -19.42 8.57 30.28
CA ALA A 244 -19.33 7.27 29.61
C ALA A 244 -18.52 6.30 30.48
N ARG A 245 -19.15 5.23 30.96
CA ARG A 245 -18.51 4.11 31.67
C ARG A 245 -18.87 2.81 30.97
N LYS A 246 -17.88 2.02 30.61
CA LYS A 246 -18.10 0.70 30.00
C LYS A 246 -18.66 -0.28 31.03
N VAL A 247 -19.76 -0.94 30.72
CA VAL A 247 -20.43 -1.91 31.59
C VAL A 247 -20.82 -3.18 30.83
N ASN A 248 -20.93 -4.29 31.56
CA ASN A 248 -21.47 -5.52 31.00
C ASN A 248 -22.98 -5.41 30.86
N TYR A 249 -23.49 -5.69 29.66
CA TYR A 249 -24.90 -5.48 29.31
C TYR A 249 -25.80 -6.68 29.62
N SER A 250 -25.21 -7.81 30.01
CA SER A 250 -25.90 -9.10 30.25
C SER A 250 -27.02 -9.02 31.30
N GLN A 251 -26.91 -8.15 32.30
CA GLN A 251 -27.93 -7.99 33.35
C GLN A 251 -29.02 -6.98 32.99
N ILE A 252 -28.84 -6.23 31.90
CA ILE A 252 -29.72 -5.12 31.52
C ILE A 252 -30.71 -5.60 30.45
N ASP A 253 -30.20 -6.22 29.38
CA ASP A 253 -31.02 -6.84 28.33
C ASP A 253 -30.43 -8.19 27.89
N PRO A 254 -30.77 -9.29 28.57
CA PRO A 254 -30.27 -10.61 28.24
C PRO A 254 -30.65 -11.09 26.84
N ALA A 255 -31.83 -10.68 26.34
CA ALA A 255 -32.34 -11.12 25.05
C ALA A 255 -31.52 -10.49 23.91
N LEU A 256 -31.27 -9.19 23.97
CA LEU A 256 -30.38 -8.53 23.01
C LEU A 256 -28.94 -9.08 23.10
N CYS A 257 -28.47 -9.39 24.31
CA CYS A 257 -27.14 -9.98 24.49
C CYS A 257 -27.00 -11.34 23.80
N ARG A 258 -28.04 -12.18 23.84
CA ARG A 258 -28.09 -13.45 23.11
C ARG A 258 -28.03 -13.23 21.61
N GLU A 259 -28.88 -12.34 21.08
CA GLU A 259 -28.96 -12.07 19.65
C GLU A 259 -27.60 -11.63 19.11
N LEU A 260 -26.98 -10.63 19.77
CA LEU A 260 -25.66 -10.12 19.40
C LEU A 260 -24.57 -11.18 19.56
N PHE A 261 -24.65 -12.04 20.57
CA PHE A 261 -23.72 -13.17 20.70
C PHE A 261 -23.84 -14.13 19.52
N ILE A 262 -25.04 -14.55 19.13
CA ILE A 262 -25.20 -15.47 18.00
C ILE A 262 -24.73 -14.81 16.70
N ARG A 263 -25.18 -13.59 16.41
CA ARG A 263 -24.86 -12.89 15.17
C ARG A 263 -23.36 -12.62 15.03
N HIS A 264 -22.74 -11.98 16.03
CA HIS A 264 -21.34 -11.58 15.92
C HIS A 264 -20.37 -12.72 16.24
N ALA A 265 -20.62 -13.47 17.32
CA ALA A 265 -19.67 -14.49 17.77
C ALA A 265 -19.75 -15.77 16.91
N LEU A 266 -20.96 -16.26 16.62
CA LEU A 266 -21.15 -17.56 15.95
C LEU A 266 -21.31 -17.44 14.43
N VAL A 267 -22.11 -16.49 13.95
CA VAL A 267 -22.35 -16.31 12.51
C VAL A 267 -21.17 -15.59 11.86
N GLU A 268 -20.88 -14.35 12.24
CA GLU A 268 -19.77 -13.56 11.69
C GLU A 268 -18.38 -14.10 12.06
N GLY A 269 -18.32 -14.97 13.08
CA GLY A 269 -17.10 -15.63 13.50
C GLY A 269 -16.18 -14.79 14.39
N ASP A 270 -16.66 -13.69 14.97
CA ASP A 270 -15.89 -12.85 15.89
C ASP A 270 -15.82 -13.44 17.31
N TRP A 271 -15.33 -14.67 17.39
CA TRP A 271 -15.20 -15.40 18.65
C TRP A 271 -13.90 -16.17 18.74
N GLN A 272 -13.15 -15.91 19.81
CA GLN A 272 -11.93 -16.65 20.09
C GLN A 272 -12.23 -17.86 20.98
N THR A 273 -12.43 -19.02 20.35
CA THR A 273 -12.73 -20.26 21.04
C THR A 273 -11.88 -21.44 20.57
N ARG A 274 -11.89 -22.52 21.34
CA ARG A 274 -11.23 -23.81 21.04
C ARG A 274 -12.23 -24.91 20.66
N HIS A 275 -13.52 -24.59 20.53
CA HIS A 275 -14.54 -25.58 20.16
C HIS A 275 -14.29 -26.13 18.75
N ALA A 276 -14.38 -27.46 18.61
CA ALA A 276 -14.10 -28.15 17.35
C ALA A 276 -15.12 -27.77 16.25
N PHE A 277 -16.43 -27.85 16.57
CA PHE A 277 -17.51 -27.53 15.63
C PHE A 277 -17.32 -26.15 14.99
N PHE A 278 -16.91 -25.15 15.77
CA PHE A 278 -16.77 -23.78 15.30
C PHE A 278 -15.68 -23.64 14.23
N ARG A 279 -14.54 -24.31 14.42
CA ARG A 279 -13.47 -24.34 13.41
C ARG A 279 -13.90 -25.08 12.14
N GLU A 280 -14.65 -26.16 12.29
CA GLU A 280 -15.16 -26.97 11.18
C GLU A 280 -16.20 -26.18 10.37
N ASN A 281 -17.12 -25.50 11.05
CA ASN A 281 -18.12 -24.62 10.44
C ASN A 281 -17.48 -23.45 9.69
N LEU A 282 -16.52 -22.76 10.29
CA LEU A 282 -15.79 -21.67 9.62
C LEU A 282 -15.02 -22.17 8.39
N LYS A 283 -14.41 -23.35 8.48
CA LYS A 283 -13.74 -23.98 7.34
C LYS A 283 -14.74 -24.29 6.22
N LEU A 284 -15.90 -24.84 6.56
CA LEU A 284 -16.93 -25.19 5.58
C LEU A 284 -17.54 -23.93 4.94
N ARG A 285 -17.77 -22.85 5.70
CA ARG A 285 -18.16 -21.52 5.17
C ARG A 285 -17.13 -21.02 4.16
N ALA A 286 -15.85 -21.00 4.53
CA ALA A 286 -14.78 -20.56 3.66
C ALA A 286 -14.68 -21.42 2.37
N GLU A 287 -14.91 -22.73 2.47
CA GLU A 287 -14.96 -23.61 1.29
C GLU A 287 -16.14 -23.26 0.34
N VAL A 288 -17.29 -22.84 0.88
CA VAL A 288 -18.45 -22.42 0.07
C VAL A 288 -18.26 -21.01 -0.51
N GLU A 289 -17.70 -20.08 0.24
CA GLU A 289 -17.31 -18.74 -0.25
C GLU A 289 -16.26 -18.84 -1.37
N GLU A 290 -15.29 -19.75 -1.27
CA GLU A 290 -14.35 -20.01 -2.35
C GLU A 290 -15.05 -20.54 -3.61
N LEU A 291 -16.12 -21.33 -3.46
CA LEU A 291 -16.95 -21.78 -4.58
C LEU A 291 -17.72 -20.62 -5.21
N GLU A 292 -18.21 -19.64 -4.45
CA GLU A 292 -18.83 -18.42 -4.98
C GLU A 292 -17.86 -17.60 -5.83
N HIS A 293 -16.64 -17.40 -5.34
CA HIS A 293 -15.59 -16.71 -6.08
C HIS A 293 -15.19 -17.45 -7.36
N LYS A 294 -15.08 -18.78 -7.30
CA LYS A 294 -14.76 -19.63 -8.47
C LYS A 294 -15.87 -19.59 -9.52
N SER A 295 -17.12 -19.79 -9.09
CA SER A 295 -18.28 -19.87 -9.98
C SER A 295 -18.88 -18.51 -10.37
N ARG A 296 -18.39 -17.41 -9.77
CA ARG A 296 -18.90 -16.05 -9.96
C ARG A 296 -20.41 -15.94 -9.67
N ARG A 297 -20.87 -16.65 -8.64
CA ARG A 297 -22.27 -16.69 -8.19
C ARG A 297 -22.31 -16.35 -6.71
N ARG A 298 -22.92 -15.20 -6.35
CA ARG A 298 -23.10 -14.71 -4.97
C ARG A 298 -24.33 -15.32 -4.28
N ASP A 299 -25.00 -16.25 -4.95
CA ASP A 299 -26.22 -16.88 -4.50
C ASP A 299 -25.99 -18.35 -4.11
N ILE A 300 -24.75 -18.75 -3.79
CA ILE A 300 -24.48 -20.12 -3.34
C ILE A 300 -24.57 -20.18 -1.83
N LEU A 301 -23.90 -19.28 -1.11
CA LEU A 301 -23.92 -19.26 0.35
C LEU A 301 -25.31 -18.80 0.86
N VAL A 302 -25.84 -19.49 1.86
CA VAL A 302 -27.01 -19.03 2.62
C VAL A 302 -26.70 -17.70 3.33
N ASP A 303 -27.72 -16.88 3.55
CA ASP A 303 -27.52 -15.59 4.23
C ASP A 303 -27.25 -15.77 5.74
N ASP A 304 -26.72 -14.72 6.35
CA ASP A 304 -26.40 -14.72 7.77
C ASP A 304 -27.64 -14.91 8.66
N ASP A 305 -28.83 -14.54 8.18
CA ASP A 305 -30.09 -14.77 8.91
C ASP A 305 -30.46 -16.27 8.94
N THR A 306 -30.25 -17.02 7.86
CA THR A 306 -30.40 -18.49 7.85
C THR A 306 -29.43 -19.14 8.85
N LEU A 307 -28.18 -18.67 8.90
CA LEU A 307 -27.18 -19.16 9.87
C LEU A 307 -27.55 -18.79 11.31
N PHE A 308 -28.09 -17.59 11.52
CA PHE A 308 -28.59 -17.14 12.81
C PHE A 308 -29.72 -18.06 13.31
N GLU A 309 -30.73 -18.33 12.46
CA GLU A 309 -31.85 -19.21 12.80
C GLU A 309 -31.38 -20.64 13.13
N PHE A 310 -30.39 -21.16 12.40
CA PHE A 310 -29.79 -22.46 12.68
C PHE A 310 -29.27 -22.54 14.13
N TYR A 311 -28.52 -21.52 14.57
CA TYR A 311 -27.98 -21.46 15.92
C TYR A 311 -29.05 -21.14 16.96
N ASP A 312 -29.96 -20.21 16.69
CA ASP A 312 -30.97 -19.76 17.65
C ASP A 312 -31.95 -20.88 18.03
N GLN A 313 -32.34 -21.72 17.06
CA GLN A 313 -33.21 -22.89 17.31
C GLN A 313 -32.55 -23.97 18.19
N ARG A 314 -31.21 -24.01 18.26
CA ARG A 314 -30.45 -25.11 18.91
C ARG A 314 -29.82 -24.70 20.24
N ILE A 315 -29.45 -23.43 20.39
CA ILE A 315 -28.76 -22.93 21.59
C ILE A 315 -29.80 -22.56 22.65
N SER A 316 -29.58 -22.94 23.91
CA SER A 316 -30.47 -22.55 25.03
C SER A 316 -30.58 -21.03 25.19
N HIS A 317 -31.77 -20.52 25.54
CA HIS A 317 -32.06 -19.09 25.72
C HIS A 317 -31.19 -18.42 26.81
N ASP A 318 -30.69 -19.18 27.78
CA ASP A 318 -29.81 -18.68 28.85
C ASP A 318 -28.39 -18.36 28.35
N VAL A 319 -28.05 -18.70 27.11
CA VAL A 319 -26.74 -18.46 26.52
C VAL A 319 -26.68 -17.04 25.95
N ILE A 320 -26.18 -16.12 26.78
CA ILE A 320 -26.07 -14.68 26.46
C ILE A 320 -24.63 -14.18 26.37
N SER A 321 -23.64 -15.07 26.58
CA SER A 321 -22.21 -14.75 26.46
C SER A 321 -21.38 -16.02 26.24
N ALA A 322 -20.09 -15.86 25.92
CA ALA A 322 -19.17 -16.98 25.72
C ALA A 322 -19.09 -17.91 26.94
N ARG A 323 -19.09 -17.36 28.17
CA ARG A 323 -19.05 -18.17 29.41
C ARG A 323 -20.32 -18.99 29.61
N HIS A 324 -21.48 -18.42 29.28
CA HIS A 324 -22.74 -19.16 29.32
C HIS A 324 -22.74 -20.27 28.27
N PHE A 325 -22.24 -19.97 27.06
CA PHE A 325 -22.10 -20.96 25.99
C PHE A 325 -21.19 -22.11 26.40
N ASP A 326 -19.98 -21.83 26.90
CA ASP A 326 -19.03 -22.87 27.31
C ASP A 326 -19.60 -23.83 28.35
N SER A 327 -20.35 -23.27 29.32
CA SER A 327 -21.02 -24.04 30.37
C SER A 327 -22.14 -24.91 29.83
N TRP A 328 -22.93 -24.38 28.90
CA TRP A 328 -24.02 -25.10 28.22
C TRP A 328 -23.48 -26.20 27.29
N TRP A 329 -22.51 -25.87 26.44
CA TRP A 329 -21.90 -26.77 25.46
C TRP A 329 -21.19 -27.94 26.12
N LYS A 330 -20.49 -27.73 27.25
CA LYS A 330 -19.85 -28.80 28.04
C LYS A 330 -20.82 -29.90 28.48
N LYS A 331 -22.10 -29.58 28.67
CA LYS A 331 -23.15 -30.55 29.00
C LYS A 331 -23.68 -31.22 27.74
N ILE A 332 -24.16 -30.42 26.78
CA ILE A 332 -24.85 -30.91 25.57
C ILE A 332 -23.94 -31.70 24.63
N SER A 333 -22.69 -31.27 24.44
CA SER A 333 -21.73 -31.96 23.56
C SER A 333 -21.44 -33.42 23.95
N ARG A 334 -21.73 -33.83 25.19
CA ARG A 334 -21.59 -35.23 25.62
C ARG A 334 -22.71 -36.12 25.09
N GLU A 335 -23.88 -35.54 24.85
CA GLU A 335 -25.08 -36.23 24.37
C GLU A 335 -25.18 -36.10 22.84
N THR A 336 -24.97 -34.91 22.31
CA THR A 336 -25.04 -34.59 20.87
C THR A 336 -23.85 -33.72 20.45
N PRO A 337 -22.70 -34.32 20.13
CA PRO A 337 -21.48 -33.58 19.78
C PRO A 337 -21.61 -32.76 18.48
N ASP A 338 -22.41 -33.26 17.52
CA ASP A 338 -22.55 -32.66 16.19
C ASP A 338 -23.75 -31.69 16.09
N LEU A 339 -24.39 -31.34 17.22
CA LEU A 339 -25.61 -30.51 17.25
C LEU A 339 -25.46 -29.21 16.45
N LEU A 340 -24.27 -28.61 16.49
CA LEU A 340 -23.98 -27.32 15.88
C LEU A 340 -23.13 -27.43 14.61
N ASN A 341 -22.85 -28.64 14.10
CA ASN A 341 -22.07 -28.81 12.90
C ASN A 341 -22.91 -28.49 11.66
N PHE A 342 -22.35 -27.73 10.72
CA PHE A 342 -22.98 -27.50 9.43
C PHE A 342 -22.84 -28.73 8.53
N GLU A 343 -23.91 -29.09 7.83
CA GLU A 343 -23.82 -29.92 6.63
C GLU A 343 -23.59 -29.03 5.42
N LYS A 344 -22.79 -29.50 4.46
CA LYS A 344 -22.45 -28.70 3.26
C LYS A 344 -23.68 -28.30 2.45
N SER A 345 -24.68 -29.16 2.38
CA SER A 345 -25.99 -28.91 1.75
C SER A 345 -26.74 -27.75 2.42
N MET A 346 -26.61 -27.56 3.73
CA MET A 346 -27.28 -26.47 4.46
C MET A 346 -26.67 -25.10 4.18
N LEU A 347 -25.40 -25.05 3.73
CA LEU A 347 -24.73 -23.81 3.38
C LEU A 347 -24.97 -23.40 1.93
N ILE A 348 -25.50 -24.29 1.09
CA ILE A 348 -25.65 -24.09 -0.35
C ILE A 348 -27.12 -23.89 -0.70
N LYS A 349 -27.48 -22.79 -1.36
CA LYS A 349 -28.83 -22.59 -1.92
C LYS A 349 -29.13 -23.60 -3.03
N GLU A 350 -30.36 -24.12 -3.05
CA GLU A 350 -30.80 -25.14 -4.02
C GLU A 350 -30.54 -24.70 -5.48
N GLY A 351 -29.83 -25.52 -6.27
CA GLY A 351 -29.52 -25.28 -7.68
C GLY A 351 -28.07 -24.93 -8.04
N ALA A 352 -27.15 -24.90 -7.07
CA ALA A 352 -25.71 -24.62 -7.29
C ALA A 352 -24.81 -25.88 -7.44
N GLU A 353 -25.37 -27.09 -7.41
CA GLU A 353 -24.62 -28.36 -7.25
C GLU A 353 -23.76 -28.85 -8.44
N LYS A 354 -23.64 -28.09 -9.54
CA LYS A 354 -22.97 -28.55 -10.79
C LYS A 354 -21.51 -28.11 -10.98
N ILE A 355 -20.83 -27.60 -9.95
CA ILE A 355 -19.47 -27.05 -10.09
C ILE A 355 -18.42 -28.13 -9.74
N SER A 356 -17.65 -28.61 -10.72
CA SER A 356 -16.55 -29.57 -10.49
C SER A 356 -15.25 -28.86 -10.07
N LYS A 357 -14.50 -29.46 -9.14
CA LYS A 357 -13.16 -28.96 -8.75
C LYS A 357 -12.15 -28.97 -9.91
N LEU A 358 -12.37 -29.80 -10.93
CA LEU A 358 -11.52 -29.87 -12.12
C LEU A 358 -11.69 -28.64 -13.03
N ASP A 359 -12.84 -27.98 -12.97
CA ASP A 359 -13.11 -26.79 -13.78
C ASP A 359 -12.37 -25.55 -13.25
N TYR A 360 -12.06 -25.53 -11.95
CA TYR A 360 -11.44 -24.42 -11.24
C TYR A 360 -10.19 -24.87 -10.45
N PRO A 361 -9.08 -25.16 -11.16
CA PRO A 361 -7.87 -25.70 -10.54
C PRO A 361 -7.19 -24.70 -9.59
N ASN A 362 -6.49 -25.19 -8.56
CA ASN A 362 -5.73 -24.31 -7.65
C ASN A 362 -4.35 -23.91 -8.21
N PHE A 363 -3.89 -24.61 -9.26
CA PHE A 363 -2.58 -24.39 -9.85
C PHE A 363 -2.66 -24.45 -11.38
N TRP A 364 -1.88 -23.60 -12.01
CA TRP A 364 -1.55 -23.66 -13.43
C TRP A 364 -0.20 -24.35 -13.62
N HIS A 365 -0.11 -25.20 -14.63
CA HIS A 365 1.10 -25.97 -14.95
C HIS A 365 1.60 -25.59 -16.35
N GLN A 366 2.86 -25.19 -16.45
CA GLN A 366 3.52 -24.88 -17.72
C GLN A 366 4.93 -25.49 -17.70
N GLY A 367 5.14 -26.57 -18.45
CA GLY A 367 6.37 -27.36 -18.38
C GLY A 367 6.65 -27.86 -16.96
N ASN A 368 7.78 -27.43 -16.39
CA ASN A 368 8.18 -27.74 -15.01
C ASN A 368 7.66 -26.73 -13.96
N LEU A 369 6.95 -25.67 -14.38
CA LEU A 369 6.44 -24.63 -13.50
C LEU A 369 5.07 -25.00 -12.92
N LYS A 370 4.89 -24.73 -11.63
CA LYS A 370 3.62 -24.86 -10.90
C LYS A 370 3.26 -23.51 -10.28
N LEU A 371 2.32 -22.80 -10.89
CA LEU A 371 1.92 -21.44 -10.52
C LEU A 371 0.59 -21.47 -9.78
N ARG A 372 0.45 -20.73 -8.68
CA ARG A 372 -0.79 -20.71 -7.89
C ARG A 372 -1.86 -19.86 -8.58
N LEU A 373 -3.10 -20.31 -8.55
CA LEU A 373 -4.27 -19.55 -9.00
C LEU A 373 -5.06 -19.00 -7.81
N SER A 374 -5.64 -17.82 -7.99
CA SER A 374 -6.70 -17.31 -7.12
C SER A 374 -7.87 -16.78 -7.95
N TYR A 375 -9.06 -16.86 -7.37
CA TYR A 375 -10.32 -16.48 -8.00
C TYR A 375 -10.94 -15.33 -7.21
N GLN A 376 -11.41 -14.32 -7.91
CA GLN A 376 -12.09 -13.17 -7.30
C GLN A 376 -13.34 -12.86 -8.11
N PHE A 377 -14.44 -12.60 -7.40
CA PHE A 377 -15.70 -12.15 -8.00
C PHE A 377 -16.12 -10.80 -7.43
N GLU A 378 -15.45 -9.77 -7.93
CA GLU A 378 -15.68 -8.38 -7.57
C GLU A 378 -15.73 -7.53 -8.85
N PRO A 379 -16.91 -7.44 -9.48
CA PRO A 379 -17.07 -6.64 -10.69
C PRO A 379 -16.55 -5.22 -10.49
N GLY A 380 -15.63 -4.78 -11.37
CA GLY A 380 -15.00 -3.47 -11.31
C GLY A 380 -13.65 -3.42 -10.59
N ALA A 381 -13.22 -4.50 -9.93
CA ALA A 381 -11.86 -4.61 -9.39
C ALA A 381 -10.85 -5.02 -10.47
N ASP A 382 -9.61 -4.52 -10.40
CA ASP A 382 -8.54 -4.85 -11.36
C ASP A 382 -8.18 -6.34 -11.35
N ALA A 383 -8.35 -7.02 -10.22
CA ALA A 383 -8.06 -8.44 -10.05
C ALA A 383 -9.28 -9.35 -10.23
N ASP A 384 -10.43 -8.83 -10.68
CA ASP A 384 -11.63 -9.62 -10.96
C ASP A 384 -11.34 -10.73 -11.97
N GLY A 385 -11.84 -11.94 -11.72
CA GLY A 385 -11.57 -13.13 -12.53
C GLY A 385 -10.43 -14.00 -11.96
N VAL A 386 -9.54 -14.47 -12.83
CA VAL A 386 -8.50 -15.44 -12.49
C VAL A 386 -7.14 -14.75 -12.41
N THR A 387 -6.48 -14.88 -11.27
CA THR A 387 -5.12 -14.35 -11.06
C THR A 387 -4.10 -15.47 -10.95
N VAL A 388 -3.05 -15.42 -11.77
CA VAL A 388 -1.86 -16.29 -11.69
C VAL A 388 -0.78 -15.62 -10.86
N HIS A 389 -0.29 -16.29 -9.83
CA HIS A 389 0.76 -15.78 -8.95
C HIS A 389 2.13 -16.27 -9.44
N ILE A 390 2.97 -15.33 -9.86
CA ILE A 390 4.30 -15.58 -10.43
C ILE A 390 5.37 -15.09 -9.44
N PRO A 391 6.20 -15.98 -8.88
CA PRO A 391 7.38 -15.57 -8.12
C PRO A 391 8.32 -14.73 -8.99
N LEU A 392 8.83 -13.60 -8.46
CA LEU A 392 9.73 -12.70 -9.17
C LEU A 392 10.90 -13.40 -9.89
N PRO A 393 11.61 -14.40 -9.30
CA PRO A 393 12.72 -15.10 -9.98
C PRO A 393 12.30 -15.93 -11.19
N LEU A 394 11.01 -16.27 -11.30
CA LEU A 394 10.47 -17.07 -12.40
C LEU A 394 9.85 -16.20 -13.50
N LEU A 395 9.77 -14.88 -13.30
CA LEU A 395 9.01 -14.00 -14.18
C LEU A 395 9.43 -14.14 -15.65
N ASN A 396 10.73 -14.19 -15.93
CA ASN A 396 11.26 -14.30 -17.29
C ASN A 396 11.23 -15.74 -17.85
N GLN A 397 10.99 -16.74 -17.00
CA GLN A 397 10.84 -18.14 -17.40
C GLN A 397 9.39 -18.53 -17.73
N VAL A 398 8.41 -17.71 -17.33
CA VAL A 398 7.00 -17.93 -17.67
C VAL A 398 6.75 -17.46 -19.10
N ASP A 399 6.18 -18.33 -19.91
CA ASP A 399 5.74 -18.01 -21.27
C ASP A 399 4.29 -17.54 -21.24
N GLU A 400 3.93 -16.58 -22.10
CA GLU A 400 2.55 -16.08 -22.17
C GLU A 400 1.61 -17.09 -22.86
N SER A 401 2.18 -17.97 -23.69
CA SER A 401 1.43 -18.99 -24.42
C SER A 401 0.68 -19.96 -23.50
N GLY A 402 -0.57 -20.23 -23.87
CA GLY A 402 -1.50 -21.09 -23.16
C GLY A 402 -2.41 -20.36 -22.18
N PHE A 403 -2.02 -19.20 -21.63
CA PHE A 403 -2.88 -18.44 -20.70
C PHE A 403 -4.11 -17.87 -21.39
N GLU A 404 -4.05 -17.63 -22.71
CA GLU A 404 -5.18 -17.22 -23.53
C GLU A 404 -6.31 -18.25 -23.53
N TRP A 405 -6.03 -19.53 -23.25
CA TRP A 405 -7.07 -20.56 -23.13
C TRP A 405 -7.88 -20.46 -21.85
N GLN A 406 -7.41 -19.72 -20.84
CA GLN A 406 -8.01 -19.65 -19.52
C GLN A 406 -8.21 -21.05 -18.86
N ILE A 407 -8.69 -21.07 -17.62
CA ILE A 407 -9.09 -22.29 -16.92
C ILE A 407 -10.32 -22.96 -17.56
N PRO A 408 -10.49 -24.29 -17.39
CA PRO A 408 -11.58 -25.02 -18.02
C PRO A 408 -12.99 -24.45 -17.74
N GLY A 409 -13.25 -24.01 -16.50
CA GLY A 409 -14.55 -23.48 -16.08
C GLY A 409 -14.98 -22.18 -16.77
N LEU A 410 -14.05 -21.40 -17.33
CA LEU A 410 -14.35 -20.13 -18.01
C LEU A 410 -14.16 -20.19 -19.53
N ARG A 411 -13.62 -21.29 -20.08
CA ARG A 411 -13.35 -21.45 -21.51
C ARG A 411 -14.57 -21.24 -22.38
N ARG A 412 -15.71 -21.82 -21.99
CA ARG A 412 -16.96 -21.69 -22.75
C ARG A 412 -17.40 -20.23 -22.83
N GLU A 413 -17.34 -19.50 -21.71
CA GLU A 413 -17.70 -18.08 -21.68
C GLU A 413 -16.72 -17.24 -22.51
N LEU A 414 -15.43 -17.50 -22.39
CA LEU A 414 -14.37 -16.84 -23.17
C LEU A 414 -14.58 -17.02 -24.69
N VAL A 415 -14.80 -18.25 -25.15
CA VAL A 415 -15.01 -18.53 -26.58
C VAL A 415 -16.29 -17.84 -27.08
N ILE A 416 -17.37 -17.84 -26.29
CA ILE A 416 -18.60 -17.11 -26.65
C ILE A 416 -18.32 -15.61 -26.75
N ALA A 417 -17.57 -15.03 -25.80
CA ALA A 417 -17.21 -13.62 -25.81
C ALA A 417 -16.37 -13.26 -27.03
N LEU A 418 -15.40 -14.09 -27.39
CA LEU A 418 -14.58 -13.94 -28.60
C LEU A 418 -15.43 -14.01 -29.87
N ILE A 419 -16.32 -15.01 -30.02
CA ILE A 419 -17.21 -15.07 -31.20
C ILE A 419 -18.10 -13.82 -31.27
N LYS A 420 -18.53 -13.29 -30.12
CA LYS A 420 -19.33 -12.07 -30.05
C LYS A 420 -18.54 -10.81 -30.39
N SER A 421 -17.24 -10.78 -30.14
CA SER A 421 -16.39 -9.61 -30.43
C SER A 421 -16.10 -9.44 -31.93
N LEU A 422 -16.29 -10.49 -32.74
CA LEU A 422 -16.13 -10.43 -34.19
C LEU A 422 -17.02 -9.34 -34.85
N PRO A 423 -16.53 -8.68 -35.91
CA PRO A 423 -17.32 -7.75 -36.72
C PRO A 423 -18.63 -8.35 -37.20
N LYS A 424 -19.67 -7.51 -37.30
CA LYS A 424 -21.02 -7.93 -37.69
C LYS A 424 -21.08 -8.79 -38.98
N PRO A 425 -20.31 -8.51 -40.06
CA PRO A 425 -20.33 -9.34 -41.27
C PRO A 425 -19.83 -10.77 -41.01
N VAL A 426 -18.78 -10.93 -40.22
CA VAL A 426 -18.14 -12.22 -39.90
C VAL A 426 -18.97 -12.99 -38.87
N ARG A 427 -19.39 -12.31 -37.80
CA ARG A 427 -20.14 -12.89 -36.67
C ARG A 427 -21.46 -13.56 -37.06
N ARG A 428 -22.13 -13.07 -38.12
CA ARG A 428 -23.40 -13.64 -38.62
C ARG A 428 -23.29 -15.12 -39.00
N ASN A 429 -22.10 -15.59 -39.36
CA ASN A 429 -21.86 -16.99 -39.71
C ASN A 429 -21.77 -17.91 -38.48
N PHE A 430 -21.67 -17.35 -37.27
CA PHE A 430 -21.46 -18.08 -36.02
C PHE A 430 -22.61 -17.88 -35.02
N VAL A 431 -23.83 -17.67 -35.51
CA VAL A 431 -25.04 -17.52 -34.69
C VAL A 431 -25.82 -18.84 -34.68
N PRO A 432 -26.21 -19.40 -33.51
CA PRO A 432 -25.98 -18.89 -32.15
C PRO A 432 -24.55 -19.15 -31.63
N ALA A 433 -23.88 -18.12 -31.09
CA ALA A 433 -22.50 -18.23 -30.60
C ALA A 433 -22.26 -19.35 -29.56
N PRO A 434 -23.18 -19.64 -28.61
CA PRO A 434 -23.02 -20.75 -27.67
C PRO A 434 -22.86 -22.12 -28.35
N ASN A 435 -23.59 -22.36 -29.43
CA ASN A 435 -23.56 -23.65 -30.14
C ASN A 435 -22.20 -23.86 -30.83
N TYR A 436 -21.66 -22.81 -31.45
CA TYR A 436 -20.33 -22.85 -32.06
C TYR A 436 -19.22 -22.97 -31.03
N ALA A 437 -19.35 -22.30 -29.88
CA ALA A 437 -18.40 -22.45 -28.78
C ALA A 437 -18.37 -23.89 -28.23
N GLU A 438 -19.53 -24.53 -28.06
CA GLU A 438 -19.62 -25.93 -27.62
C GLU A 438 -19.05 -26.89 -28.68
N ALA A 439 -19.38 -26.67 -29.95
CA ALA A 439 -18.84 -27.46 -31.06
C ALA A 439 -17.32 -27.33 -31.18
N PHE A 440 -16.77 -26.13 -30.93
CA PHE A 440 -15.33 -25.88 -30.88
C PHE A 440 -14.68 -26.65 -29.74
N LEU A 441 -15.17 -26.48 -28.51
CA LEU A 441 -14.61 -27.13 -27.33
C LEU A 441 -14.69 -28.66 -27.40
N GLY A 442 -15.69 -29.22 -28.09
CA GLY A 442 -15.80 -30.67 -28.32
C GLY A 442 -14.83 -31.24 -29.37
N ARG A 443 -14.12 -30.40 -30.14
CA ARG A 443 -13.24 -30.81 -31.25
C ARG A 443 -11.76 -30.53 -31.02
N VAL A 444 -11.44 -29.64 -30.08
CA VAL A 444 -10.06 -29.24 -29.80
C VAL A 444 -9.53 -29.90 -28.54
N THR A 445 -8.25 -30.24 -28.55
CA THR A 445 -7.49 -30.45 -27.32
C THR A 445 -6.92 -29.10 -26.88
N PRO A 446 -7.27 -28.59 -25.69
CA PRO A 446 -6.72 -27.33 -25.20
C PRO A 446 -5.18 -27.37 -25.11
N LEU A 447 -4.54 -26.22 -25.33
CA LEU A 447 -3.07 -26.02 -25.24
C LEU A 447 -2.22 -26.70 -26.33
N GLU A 448 -2.79 -27.45 -27.28
CA GLU A 448 -2.04 -27.98 -28.44
C GLU A 448 -1.66 -26.88 -29.45
N LEU A 449 -2.50 -25.85 -29.56
CA LEU A 449 -2.29 -24.68 -30.41
C LEU A 449 -2.69 -23.42 -29.64
N PRO A 450 -2.17 -22.23 -30.01
CA PRO A 450 -2.69 -20.97 -29.51
C PRO A 450 -4.21 -20.87 -29.74
N LEU A 451 -4.94 -20.24 -28.81
CA LEU A 451 -6.41 -20.27 -28.82
C LEU A 451 -7.01 -19.72 -30.13
N LEU A 452 -6.50 -18.59 -30.63
CA LEU A 452 -7.01 -18.00 -31.87
C LEU A 452 -6.71 -18.87 -33.09
N ASP A 453 -5.53 -19.49 -33.15
CA ASP A 453 -5.16 -20.41 -34.24
C ASP A 453 -6.11 -21.62 -34.28
N ALA A 454 -6.42 -22.17 -33.10
CA ALA A 454 -7.39 -23.24 -32.96
C ALA A 454 -8.80 -22.78 -33.39
N LEU A 455 -9.24 -21.59 -32.95
CA LEU A 455 -10.54 -21.04 -33.31
C LEU A 455 -10.66 -20.80 -34.82
N GLU A 456 -9.69 -20.13 -35.43
CA GLU A 456 -9.66 -19.84 -36.87
C GLU A 456 -9.70 -21.13 -37.69
N ARG A 457 -8.92 -22.15 -37.28
CA ARG A 457 -8.90 -23.46 -37.94
C ARG A 457 -10.24 -24.17 -37.85
N GLU A 458 -10.81 -24.27 -36.66
CA GLU A 458 -12.02 -25.06 -36.44
C GLU A 458 -13.29 -24.35 -36.91
N LEU A 459 -13.41 -23.03 -36.73
CA LEU A 459 -14.54 -22.25 -37.26
C LEU A 459 -14.59 -22.28 -38.78
N ARG A 460 -13.43 -22.23 -39.45
CA ARG A 460 -13.34 -22.41 -40.90
C ARG A 460 -13.75 -23.82 -41.33
N ARG A 461 -13.38 -24.86 -40.59
CA ARG A 461 -13.83 -26.24 -40.87
C ARG A 461 -15.34 -26.42 -40.69
N MET A 462 -15.94 -25.71 -39.74
CA MET A 462 -17.39 -25.78 -39.49
C MET A 462 -18.22 -25.04 -40.53
N THR A 463 -17.75 -23.88 -41.01
CA THR A 463 -18.59 -22.95 -41.80
C THR A 463 -18.04 -22.65 -43.20
N GLY A 464 -16.78 -22.97 -43.48
CA GLY A 464 -16.07 -22.58 -44.70
C GLY A 464 -15.56 -21.13 -44.72
N VAL A 465 -15.92 -20.31 -43.72
CA VAL A 465 -15.55 -18.89 -43.63
C VAL A 465 -14.19 -18.75 -42.96
N THR A 466 -13.29 -17.98 -43.57
CA THR A 466 -12.02 -17.58 -42.94
C THR A 466 -12.26 -16.36 -42.05
N VAL A 467 -11.74 -16.39 -40.83
CA VAL A 467 -11.71 -15.25 -39.91
C VAL A 467 -10.28 -14.75 -39.87
N ASP A 468 -10.06 -13.46 -40.14
CA ASP A 468 -8.73 -12.88 -40.12
C ASP A 468 -8.32 -12.53 -38.68
N ARG A 469 -7.01 -12.56 -38.39
CA ARG A 469 -6.49 -12.33 -37.02
C ARG A 469 -6.93 -10.98 -36.43
N GLU A 470 -7.07 -9.97 -37.29
CA GLU A 470 -7.43 -8.60 -36.95
C GLU A 470 -8.92 -8.43 -36.57
N ASP A 471 -9.76 -9.41 -36.93
CA ASP A 471 -11.20 -9.39 -36.61
C ASP A 471 -11.46 -9.73 -35.12
N TRP A 472 -10.49 -10.29 -34.40
CA TRP A 472 -10.64 -10.62 -32.99
C TRP A 472 -10.45 -9.39 -32.09
N HIS A 473 -11.55 -8.72 -31.73
CA HIS A 473 -11.54 -7.54 -30.86
C HIS A 473 -11.47 -7.91 -29.37
N TRP A 474 -10.26 -8.11 -28.84
CA TRP A 474 -10.04 -8.46 -27.43
C TRP A 474 -10.44 -7.37 -26.43
N ASP A 475 -10.49 -6.12 -26.86
CA ASP A 475 -11.00 -4.98 -26.09
C ASP A 475 -12.49 -5.12 -25.75
N GLN A 476 -13.25 -5.88 -26.54
CA GLN A 476 -14.68 -6.16 -26.27
C GLN A 476 -14.90 -7.39 -25.38
N VAL A 477 -13.86 -8.18 -25.10
CA VAL A 477 -13.93 -9.33 -24.20
C VAL A 477 -13.92 -8.82 -22.75
N PRO A 478 -14.89 -9.23 -21.91
CA PRO A 478 -14.92 -8.85 -20.49
C PRO A 478 -13.59 -9.10 -19.78
N GLU A 479 -13.17 -8.14 -18.96
CA GLU A 479 -11.86 -8.16 -18.29
C GLU A 479 -11.66 -9.39 -17.39
N HIS A 480 -12.73 -9.92 -16.78
CA HIS A 480 -12.68 -11.10 -15.91
C HIS A 480 -12.40 -12.42 -16.65
N LEU A 481 -12.50 -12.43 -17.98
CA LEU A 481 -12.17 -13.60 -18.82
C LEU A 481 -10.70 -13.62 -19.24
N LYS A 482 -9.98 -12.51 -19.04
CA LYS A 482 -8.54 -12.38 -19.27
C LYS A 482 -7.80 -12.76 -17.99
N ILE A 483 -6.67 -13.46 -18.12
CA ILE A 483 -5.84 -13.79 -16.96
C ILE A 483 -5.14 -12.53 -16.44
N THR A 484 -5.19 -12.34 -15.13
CA THR A 484 -4.39 -11.35 -14.43
C THR A 484 -3.11 -12.00 -13.92
N PHE A 485 -1.96 -11.42 -14.20
CA PHE A 485 -0.67 -11.86 -13.69
C PHE A 485 -0.29 -11.02 -12.47
N ARG A 486 0.04 -11.68 -11.36
CA ARG A 486 0.50 -11.03 -10.14
C ARG A 486 1.91 -11.50 -9.80
N VAL A 487 2.86 -10.57 -9.86
CA VAL A 487 4.24 -10.85 -9.47
C VAL A 487 4.38 -10.70 -7.96
N VAL A 488 4.91 -11.72 -7.30
CA VAL A 488 5.08 -11.78 -5.86
C VAL A 488 6.54 -11.95 -5.46
N ASN A 489 6.90 -11.44 -4.28
CA ASN A 489 8.21 -11.70 -3.68
C ASN A 489 8.22 -13.02 -2.88
N ASP A 490 9.36 -13.34 -2.28
CA ASP A 490 9.58 -14.55 -1.46
C ASP A 490 8.62 -14.68 -0.26
N LYS A 491 7.98 -13.59 0.18
CA LYS A 491 6.99 -13.57 1.27
C LYS A 491 5.54 -13.61 0.76
N ASN A 492 5.32 -13.95 -0.52
CA ASN A 492 4.03 -13.88 -1.20
C ASN A 492 3.38 -12.47 -1.22
N LYS A 493 4.16 -11.41 -1.02
CA LYS A 493 3.66 -10.03 -1.10
C LYS A 493 3.64 -9.59 -2.57
N LYS A 494 2.51 -9.00 -2.99
CA LYS A 494 2.35 -8.39 -4.32
C LYS A 494 3.40 -7.31 -4.54
N LEU A 495 4.14 -7.42 -5.65
CA LEU A 495 5.04 -6.38 -6.16
C LEU A 495 4.35 -5.55 -7.23
N GLN A 496 3.76 -6.21 -8.22
CA GLN A 496 3.01 -5.60 -9.30
C GLN A 496 2.00 -6.61 -9.86
N GLU A 497 0.93 -6.12 -10.46
CA GLU A 497 -0.05 -6.95 -11.16
C GLU A 497 -0.53 -6.25 -12.43
N GLY A 498 -0.97 -7.03 -13.41
CA GLY A 498 -1.43 -6.54 -14.70
C GLY A 498 -1.86 -7.69 -15.62
N ARG A 499 -2.44 -7.36 -16.77
CA ARG A 499 -2.92 -8.35 -17.76
C ARG A 499 -1.91 -8.62 -18.88
N SER A 500 -0.82 -7.86 -18.94
CA SER A 500 0.27 -8.05 -19.90
C SER A 500 1.50 -8.58 -19.18
N LEU A 501 1.88 -9.82 -19.46
CA LEU A 501 3.09 -10.40 -18.89
C LEU A 501 4.34 -9.66 -19.39
N ALA A 502 4.33 -9.22 -20.65
CA ALA A 502 5.42 -8.45 -21.25
C ALA A 502 5.66 -7.10 -20.52
N GLU A 503 4.59 -6.38 -20.18
CA GLU A 503 4.71 -5.12 -19.42
C GLU A 503 5.27 -5.36 -18.01
N LEU A 504 4.85 -6.44 -17.35
CA LEU A 504 5.37 -6.82 -16.04
C LEU A 504 6.85 -7.21 -16.09
N LYS A 505 7.26 -7.99 -17.09
CA LYS A 505 8.68 -8.35 -17.34
C LYS A 505 9.53 -7.09 -17.50
N ASN A 506 9.07 -6.13 -18.31
CA ASN A 506 9.77 -4.87 -18.55
C ASN A 506 9.86 -4.00 -17.29
N ALA A 507 8.74 -3.82 -16.57
CA ALA A 507 8.68 -2.98 -15.38
C ALA A 507 9.53 -3.52 -14.22
N LEU A 508 9.70 -4.84 -14.14
CA LEU A 508 10.41 -5.50 -13.04
C LEU A 508 11.82 -5.99 -13.41
N LYS A 509 12.33 -5.69 -14.62
CA LYS A 509 13.64 -6.16 -15.11
C LYS A 509 14.78 -5.92 -14.10
N GLY A 510 14.89 -4.70 -13.57
CA GLY A 510 15.93 -4.37 -12.58
C GLY A 510 15.80 -5.17 -11.28
N LYS A 511 14.56 -5.39 -10.79
CA LYS A 511 14.32 -6.18 -9.58
C LYS A 511 14.58 -7.68 -9.79
N VAL A 512 14.34 -8.19 -10.99
CA VAL A 512 14.70 -9.57 -11.35
C VAL A 512 16.21 -9.73 -11.28
N GLN A 513 16.98 -8.81 -11.88
CA GLN A 513 18.45 -8.83 -11.80
C GLN A 513 18.96 -8.76 -10.36
N GLU A 514 18.48 -7.82 -9.55
CA GLU A 514 18.84 -7.73 -8.11
C GLU A 514 18.54 -9.03 -7.36
N THR A 515 17.40 -9.66 -7.66
CA THR A 515 17.00 -10.92 -7.01
C THR A 515 17.86 -12.09 -7.48
N LEU A 516 18.28 -12.14 -8.75
CA LEU A 516 19.19 -13.15 -9.26
C LEU A 516 20.57 -13.03 -8.62
N SER A 517 21.11 -11.81 -8.52
CA SER A 517 22.37 -11.53 -7.81
C SER A 517 22.32 -11.94 -6.34
N ALA A 518 21.22 -11.64 -5.64
CA ALA A 518 21.05 -12.01 -4.23
C ALA A 518 20.81 -13.51 -3.97
N VAL A 519 20.46 -14.26 -5.02
CA VAL A 519 20.18 -15.70 -4.94
C VAL A 519 21.39 -16.54 -5.33
N ALA A 520 22.32 -15.98 -6.10
CA ALA A 520 23.56 -16.64 -6.48
C ALA A 520 24.42 -17.03 -5.28
N ASP A 521 25.18 -18.12 -5.41
CA ASP A 521 26.20 -18.49 -4.42
C ASP A 521 27.27 -17.39 -4.34
N ASP A 522 27.75 -17.09 -3.13
CA ASP A 522 28.85 -16.15 -2.89
C ASP A 522 30.06 -16.54 -3.76
N GLY A 523 30.35 -15.73 -4.79
CA GLY A 523 31.53 -15.87 -5.64
C GLY A 523 31.30 -16.04 -7.15
N ILE A 524 30.06 -16.24 -7.63
CA ILE A 524 29.80 -16.27 -9.08
C ILE A 524 29.93 -14.87 -9.68
N GLU A 525 29.26 -13.88 -9.08
CA GLU A 525 29.42 -12.48 -9.51
C GLU A 525 30.72 -11.89 -8.96
N GLN A 526 31.51 -11.30 -9.85
CA GLN A 526 32.81 -10.71 -9.55
C GLN A 526 32.95 -9.40 -10.34
N SER A 527 33.74 -8.45 -9.87
CA SER A 527 33.95 -7.14 -10.53
C SER A 527 35.41 -6.74 -10.49
N GLY A 528 35.83 -5.84 -11.38
CA GLY A 528 37.21 -5.33 -11.36
C GLY A 528 38.26 -6.36 -11.83
N LEU A 529 37.85 -7.37 -12.61
CA LEU A 529 38.75 -8.40 -13.12
C LEU A 529 39.57 -7.84 -14.29
N HIS A 530 40.88 -8.08 -14.26
CA HIS A 530 41.82 -7.67 -15.31
C HIS A 530 42.45 -8.87 -16.01
N ILE A 531 42.38 -10.05 -15.41
CA ILE A 531 42.88 -11.33 -15.91
C ILE A 531 41.82 -12.40 -15.71
N TRP A 532 41.94 -13.52 -16.42
CA TRP A 532 41.11 -14.70 -16.19
C TRP A 532 41.54 -15.37 -14.88
N SER A 533 40.85 -15.10 -13.76
CA SER A 533 41.21 -15.60 -12.42
C SER A 533 40.05 -16.28 -11.67
N PHE A 534 39.01 -16.70 -12.39
CA PHE A 534 37.74 -17.16 -11.84
C PHE A 534 37.37 -18.60 -12.24
N GLY A 535 38.30 -19.34 -12.85
CA GLY A 535 38.07 -20.73 -13.24
C GLY A 535 37.15 -20.87 -14.45
N GLU A 536 36.32 -21.92 -14.47
CA GLU A 536 35.36 -22.18 -15.55
C GLU A 536 34.07 -21.37 -15.33
N LEU A 537 33.64 -20.64 -16.36
CA LEU A 537 32.39 -19.89 -16.33
C LEU A 537 31.29 -20.78 -16.93
N PRO A 538 30.29 -21.23 -16.16
CA PRO A 538 29.26 -22.12 -16.69
C PRO A 538 28.34 -21.40 -17.68
N GLU A 539 27.98 -22.06 -18.78
CA GLU A 539 27.04 -21.51 -19.78
C GLU A 539 25.61 -21.31 -19.22
N SER A 540 25.23 -22.08 -18.20
CA SER A 540 24.01 -21.82 -17.43
C SER A 540 24.17 -22.32 -16.01
N TYR A 541 23.47 -21.66 -15.10
CA TYR A 541 23.45 -21.94 -13.67
C TYR A 541 22.02 -22.20 -13.23
N GLU A 542 21.76 -23.34 -12.58
CA GLU A 542 20.45 -23.69 -12.03
C GLU A 542 20.57 -23.87 -10.51
N GLN A 543 19.72 -23.16 -9.76
CA GLN A 543 19.66 -23.29 -8.30
C GLN A 543 18.24 -23.55 -7.85
N LYS A 544 18.07 -24.49 -6.91
CA LYS A 544 16.75 -24.82 -6.35
C LYS A 544 16.47 -23.91 -5.15
N ARG A 545 15.42 -23.09 -5.24
CA ARG A 545 14.97 -22.21 -4.14
C ARG A 545 13.52 -22.54 -3.78
N GLY A 546 13.35 -23.16 -2.61
CA GLY A 546 12.04 -23.67 -2.19
C GLY A 546 11.49 -24.72 -3.16
N ASN A 547 10.34 -24.41 -3.78
CA ASN A 547 9.59 -25.33 -4.65
C ASN A 547 9.89 -25.17 -6.15
N TYR A 548 10.77 -24.25 -6.54
CA TYR A 548 11.08 -23.96 -7.94
C TYR A 548 12.58 -23.92 -8.21
N LYS A 549 12.97 -24.13 -9.47
CA LYS A 549 14.35 -24.00 -9.96
C LYS A 549 14.49 -22.64 -10.63
N VAL A 550 15.48 -21.88 -10.23
CA VAL A 550 15.85 -20.61 -10.88
C VAL A 550 16.99 -20.91 -11.84
N LYS A 551 16.86 -20.50 -13.10
CA LYS A 551 17.89 -20.62 -14.11
C LYS A 551 18.45 -19.24 -14.43
N ALA A 552 19.76 -19.13 -14.46
CA ALA A 552 20.50 -17.92 -14.77
C ALA A 552 21.65 -18.23 -15.74
N TRP A 553 22.16 -17.20 -16.39
CA TRP A 553 23.15 -17.28 -17.47
C TRP A 553 24.30 -16.32 -17.17
N PRO A 554 25.43 -16.78 -16.60
CA PRO A 554 26.57 -15.93 -16.30
C PRO A 554 27.25 -15.44 -17.58
N ALA A 555 27.77 -14.21 -17.58
CA ALA A 555 28.62 -13.71 -18.66
C ALA A 555 29.61 -12.66 -18.16
N LEU A 556 30.72 -12.52 -18.91
CA LEU A 556 31.63 -11.39 -18.76
C LEU A 556 30.94 -10.11 -19.22
N VAL A 557 31.15 -9.01 -18.50
CA VAL A 557 30.59 -7.68 -18.79
C VAL A 557 31.72 -6.67 -18.86
N ASP A 558 31.72 -5.84 -19.91
CA ASP A 558 32.69 -4.75 -20.09
C ASP A 558 32.43 -3.61 -19.10
N GLU A 559 33.35 -3.35 -18.17
CA GLU A 559 33.33 -2.22 -17.22
C GLU A 559 34.29 -1.08 -17.65
N ARG A 560 34.73 -1.09 -18.91
CA ARG A 560 35.68 -0.17 -19.57
C ARG A 560 37.13 -0.40 -19.18
N ASP A 561 37.47 -0.28 -17.90
CA ASP A 561 38.84 -0.49 -17.40
C ASP A 561 39.09 -1.91 -16.88
N SER A 562 38.02 -2.68 -16.71
CA SER A 562 38.01 -4.03 -16.18
C SER A 562 36.82 -4.82 -16.75
N VAL A 563 36.68 -6.09 -16.34
CA VAL A 563 35.49 -6.89 -16.60
C VAL A 563 34.85 -7.38 -15.30
N ALA A 564 33.54 -7.62 -15.35
CA ALA A 564 32.77 -8.25 -14.30
C ALA A 564 32.14 -9.56 -14.78
N ILE A 565 31.78 -10.44 -13.86
CA ILE A 565 30.88 -11.56 -14.11
C ILE A 565 29.51 -11.18 -13.55
N LYS A 566 28.48 -11.20 -14.39
CA LYS A 566 27.10 -10.92 -14.00
C LYS A 566 26.15 -12.01 -14.48
N LEU A 567 25.05 -12.20 -13.75
CA LEU A 567 24.01 -13.16 -14.11
C LEU A 567 22.92 -12.50 -14.94
N PHE A 568 22.56 -13.16 -16.04
CA PHE A 568 21.45 -12.78 -16.91
C PHE A 568 20.32 -13.79 -16.80
N ASP A 569 19.13 -13.40 -17.23
CA ASP A 569 17.91 -14.21 -17.27
C ASP A 569 17.50 -14.62 -18.69
N ASN A 570 18.32 -14.27 -19.68
CA ASN A 570 18.11 -14.57 -21.09
C ASN A 570 19.45 -14.97 -21.74
N PRO A 571 19.52 -16.13 -22.43
CA PRO A 571 20.73 -16.56 -23.13
C PRO A 571 21.21 -15.59 -24.22
N LEU A 572 20.32 -14.81 -24.85
CA LEU A 572 20.74 -13.84 -25.85
C LEU A 572 21.50 -12.66 -25.24
N GLU A 573 20.99 -12.12 -24.11
CA GLU A 573 21.67 -11.05 -23.38
C GLU A 573 23.02 -11.53 -22.84
N GLN A 574 23.07 -12.78 -22.36
CA GLN A 574 24.31 -13.44 -21.96
C GLN A 574 25.34 -13.48 -23.10
N GLN A 575 24.96 -13.96 -24.29
CA GLN A 575 25.90 -14.08 -25.42
C GLN A 575 26.47 -12.72 -25.83
N GLN A 576 25.64 -11.68 -25.90
CA GLN A 576 26.06 -10.32 -26.26
C GLN A 576 27.00 -9.71 -25.20
N ALA A 577 26.64 -9.87 -23.92
CA ALA A 577 27.47 -9.44 -22.81
C ALA A 577 28.82 -10.16 -22.85
N MET A 578 28.79 -11.49 -22.94
CA MET A 578 29.97 -12.35 -22.96
C MET A 578 30.94 -11.98 -24.08
N TRP A 579 30.41 -11.69 -25.27
CA TRP A 579 31.21 -11.21 -26.40
C TRP A 579 31.95 -9.90 -26.07
N CYS A 580 31.21 -8.89 -25.58
CA CYS A 580 31.79 -7.60 -25.22
C CYS A 580 32.80 -7.69 -24.08
N GLY A 581 32.49 -8.48 -23.05
CA GLY A 581 33.35 -8.72 -21.90
C GLY A 581 34.63 -9.46 -22.29
N LEU A 582 34.53 -10.50 -23.12
CA LEU A 582 35.70 -11.22 -23.62
C LEU A 582 36.62 -10.33 -24.47
N ARG A 583 36.05 -9.51 -25.35
CA ARG A 583 36.80 -8.49 -26.11
C ARG A 583 37.56 -7.57 -25.16
N ARG A 584 36.91 -7.04 -24.11
CA ARG A 584 37.56 -6.18 -23.11
C ARG A 584 38.72 -6.91 -22.43
N LEU A 585 38.49 -8.13 -21.97
CA LEU A 585 39.52 -8.92 -21.28
C LEU A 585 40.74 -9.18 -22.17
N LEU A 586 40.54 -9.48 -23.46
CA LEU A 586 41.63 -9.60 -24.43
C LEU A 586 42.39 -8.28 -24.61
N LEU A 587 41.68 -7.15 -24.74
CA LEU A 587 42.30 -5.83 -24.89
C LEU A 587 43.13 -5.41 -23.66
N LEU A 588 42.73 -5.82 -22.46
CA LEU A 588 43.50 -5.57 -21.23
C LEU A 588 44.80 -6.39 -21.16
N ASN A 589 44.84 -7.54 -21.84
CA ASN A 589 45.93 -8.51 -21.74
C ASN A 589 46.83 -8.58 -22.99
N ILE A 590 46.56 -7.79 -24.03
CA ILE A 590 47.32 -7.79 -25.28
C ILE A 590 47.93 -6.41 -25.51
N PRO A 591 49.23 -6.32 -25.86
CA PRO A 591 49.86 -5.05 -26.20
C PRO A 591 49.14 -4.32 -27.33
N SER A 592 48.94 -3.01 -27.17
CA SER A 592 48.23 -2.21 -28.17
C SER A 592 48.94 -2.20 -29.53
N PRO A 593 48.22 -2.45 -30.64
CA PRO A 593 48.78 -2.46 -32.00
C PRO A 593 49.06 -1.05 -32.55
N ILE A 594 48.79 0.03 -31.80
CA ILE A 594 48.88 1.42 -32.26
C ILE A 594 50.26 1.74 -32.88
N LYS A 595 51.36 1.34 -32.22
CA LYS A 595 52.71 1.60 -32.74
C LYS A 595 52.96 0.90 -34.07
N TYR A 596 52.59 -0.38 -34.18
CA TYR A 596 52.72 -1.17 -35.40
C TYR A 596 51.85 -0.61 -36.53
N LEU A 597 50.61 -0.23 -36.23
CA LEU A 597 49.69 0.42 -37.16
C LEU A 597 50.32 1.73 -37.70
N HIS A 598 50.89 2.56 -36.83
CA HIS A 598 51.59 3.77 -37.25
C HIS A 598 52.82 3.49 -38.12
N GLU A 599 53.53 2.38 -37.95
CA GLU A 599 54.68 2.04 -38.78
C GLU A 599 54.28 1.46 -40.14
N LYS A 600 53.29 0.56 -40.17
CA LYS A 600 52.94 -0.22 -41.37
C LYS A 600 51.85 0.39 -42.25
N LEU A 601 51.03 1.29 -41.72
CA LEU A 601 49.97 1.92 -42.52
C LEU A 601 50.57 2.90 -43.54
N PRO A 602 50.24 2.81 -44.85
CA PRO A 602 50.72 3.76 -45.86
C PRO A 602 50.35 5.21 -45.52
N ASN A 603 51.19 6.18 -45.89
CA ASN A 603 50.92 7.60 -45.58
C ASN A 603 49.59 8.11 -46.14
N LYS A 604 49.20 7.64 -47.34
CA LYS A 604 47.88 7.93 -47.90
C LYS A 604 46.76 7.44 -46.99
N ALA A 605 46.89 6.22 -46.46
CA ALA A 605 45.89 5.64 -45.58
C ALA A 605 45.82 6.37 -44.23
N LYS A 606 46.98 6.75 -43.66
CA LYS A 606 47.05 7.59 -42.44
C LYS A 606 46.32 8.93 -42.62
N LEU A 607 46.51 9.58 -43.77
CA LEU A 607 45.82 10.84 -44.09
C LEU A 607 44.31 10.63 -44.27
N GLY A 608 43.90 9.53 -44.90
CA GLY A 608 42.48 9.22 -45.08
C GLY A 608 41.70 8.98 -43.79
N LEU A 609 42.37 8.52 -42.71
CA LEU A 609 41.75 8.42 -41.39
C LEU A 609 41.37 9.79 -40.79
N TYR A 610 42.00 10.89 -41.22
CA TYR A 610 41.60 12.25 -40.80
C TYR A 610 40.29 12.72 -41.45
N PHE A 611 39.76 11.99 -42.44
CA PHE A 611 38.43 12.24 -42.97
C PHE A 611 37.30 11.75 -42.04
N ASN A 612 37.65 11.18 -40.89
CA ASN A 612 36.70 10.80 -39.86
C ASN A 612 35.80 11.99 -39.48
N PRO A 613 34.49 11.91 -39.73
CA PRO A 613 33.57 13.00 -39.42
C PRO A 613 33.27 13.15 -37.92
N TYR A 614 33.67 12.18 -37.08
CA TYR A 614 33.31 12.12 -35.66
C TYR A 614 34.50 11.86 -34.74
N GLY A 615 34.75 12.79 -33.81
CA GLY A 615 35.70 12.56 -32.71
C GLY A 615 37.17 12.57 -33.13
N LYS A 616 38.02 12.02 -32.27
CA LYS A 616 39.48 11.98 -32.48
C LYS A 616 39.87 10.74 -33.28
N VAL A 617 40.91 10.86 -34.10
CA VAL A 617 41.46 9.72 -34.88
C VAL A 617 41.82 8.53 -33.97
N LEU A 618 42.29 8.78 -32.74
CA LEU A 618 42.56 7.72 -31.76
C LEU A 618 41.32 6.89 -31.41
N GLU A 619 40.15 7.51 -31.26
CA GLU A 619 38.91 6.76 -30.97
C GLU A 619 38.50 5.84 -32.14
N LEU A 620 38.76 6.28 -33.38
CA LEU A 620 38.54 5.44 -34.56
C LEU A 620 39.55 4.29 -34.61
N ILE A 621 40.80 4.54 -34.21
CA ILE A 621 41.80 3.48 -34.10
C ILE A 621 41.37 2.47 -33.04
N ASP A 622 40.93 2.91 -31.87
CA ASP A 622 40.41 2.03 -30.82
C ASP A 622 39.21 1.20 -31.30
N ASP A 623 38.30 1.79 -32.07
CA ASP A 623 37.17 1.08 -32.71
C ASP A 623 37.66 0.04 -33.76
N CYS A 624 38.70 0.35 -34.54
CA CYS A 624 39.33 -0.62 -35.43
C CYS A 624 40.00 -1.78 -34.68
N ILE A 625 40.62 -1.49 -33.52
CA ILE A 625 41.22 -2.50 -32.66
C ILE A 625 40.14 -3.41 -32.07
N ALA A 626 39.07 -2.83 -31.52
CA ALA A 626 37.93 -3.57 -31.00
C ALA A 626 37.31 -4.50 -32.06
N CYS A 627 37.05 -3.97 -33.27
CA CYS A 627 36.56 -4.77 -34.38
C CYS A 627 37.55 -5.84 -34.85
N GLY A 628 38.86 -5.58 -34.76
CA GLY A 628 39.91 -6.56 -35.05
C GLY A 628 39.90 -7.73 -34.08
N VAL A 629 39.71 -7.45 -32.79
CA VAL A 629 39.52 -8.49 -31.77
C VAL A 629 38.24 -9.28 -32.06
N ASP A 630 37.11 -8.62 -32.36
CA ASP A 630 35.85 -9.31 -32.70
C ASP A 630 35.98 -10.25 -33.89
N LYS A 631 36.71 -9.82 -34.93
CA LYS A 631 37.01 -10.66 -36.11
C LYS A 631 37.81 -11.91 -35.73
N LEU A 632 38.78 -11.78 -34.83
CA LEU A 632 39.62 -12.89 -34.41
C LEU A 632 38.89 -13.81 -33.43
N ILE A 633 37.97 -13.29 -32.60
CA ILE A 633 37.04 -14.10 -31.81
C ILE A 633 36.15 -14.96 -32.74
N ASP A 634 35.49 -14.34 -33.73
CA ASP A 634 34.63 -15.05 -34.70
C ASP A 634 35.40 -16.13 -35.48
N ALA A 635 36.61 -15.80 -35.96
CA ALA A 635 37.45 -16.72 -36.72
C ALA A 635 37.92 -17.94 -35.91
N ASN A 636 37.93 -17.86 -34.58
CA ASN A 636 38.33 -18.95 -33.69
C ASN A 636 37.14 -19.64 -33.00
N GLY A 637 35.91 -19.48 -33.52
CA GLY A 637 34.74 -20.22 -33.05
C GLY A 637 33.88 -19.49 -32.02
N GLY A 638 34.13 -18.20 -31.75
CA GLY A 638 33.31 -17.37 -30.87
C GLY A 638 33.82 -17.25 -29.43
N PRO A 639 32.97 -16.79 -28.49
CA PRO A 639 33.36 -16.58 -27.11
C PRO A 639 33.73 -17.88 -26.39
N VAL A 640 34.71 -17.79 -25.50
CA VAL A 640 35.23 -18.93 -24.71
C VAL A 640 34.77 -18.86 -23.25
N TRP A 641 34.52 -20.03 -22.66
CA TRP A 641 33.94 -20.17 -21.31
C TRP A 641 34.92 -20.71 -20.25
N SER A 642 36.15 -21.03 -20.65
CA SER A 642 37.17 -21.62 -19.79
C SER A 642 38.52 -20.90 -19.91
N GLU A 643 39.34 -21.00 -18.86
CA GLU A 643 40.68 -20.42 -18.82
C GLU A 643 41.55 -20.93 -19.97
N ALA A 644 41.54 -22.24 -20.21
CA ALA A 644 42.29 -22.85 -21.32
C ALA A 644 41.85 -22.31 -22.69
N GLY A 645 40.54 -22.13 -22.88
CA GLY A 645 39.99 -21.50 -24.08
C GLY A 645 40.44 -20.05 -24.23
N PHE A 646 40.42 -19.28 -23.13
CA PHE A 646 40.93 -17.90 -23.12
C PHE A 646 42.41 -17.82 -23.45
N THR A 647 43.26 -18.66 -22.86
CA THR A 647 44.70 -18.68 -23.15
C THR A 647 44.98 -19.01 -24.61
N ALA A 648 44.29 -20.00 -25.18
CA ALA A 648 44.43 -20.35 -26.58
C ALA A 648 44.01 -19.19 -27.51
N LEU A 649 42.87 -18.55 -27.20
CA LEU A 649 42.37 -17.40 -27.94
C LEU A 649 43.31 -16.18 -27.79
N HIS A 650 43.81 -15.92 -26.59
CA HIS A 650 44.75 -14.83 -26.31
C HIS A 650 46.01 -14.94 -27.16
N GLU A 651 46.64 -16.12 -27.24
CA GLU A 651 47.84 -16.33 -28.06
C GLU A 651 47.55 -16.12 -29.56
N LYS A 652 46.38 -16.57 -30.05
CA LYS A 652 45.95 -16.33 -31.44
C LYS A 652 45.72 -14.85 -31.73
N VAL A 653 44.97 -14.17 -30.86
CA VAL A 653 44.70 -12.74 -31.03
C VAL A 653 46.00 -11.95 -30.93
N ARG A 654 46.87 -12.25 -29.97
CA ARG A 654 48.17 -11.59 -29.81
C ARG A 654 49.05 -11.73 -31.06
N ALA A 655 49.04 -12.89 -31.71
CA ALA A 655 49.83 -13.12 -32.92
C ALA A 655 49.29 -12.37 -34.15
N GLU A 656 47.97 -12.27 -34.30
CA GLU A 656 47.32 -11.84 -35.56
C GLU A 656 46.70 -10.43 -35.51
N LEU A 657 46.55 -9.83 -34.31
CA LEU A 657 45.86 -8.55 -34.12
C LEU A 657 46.50 -7.41 -34.90
N ASN A 658 47.84 -7.35 -34.91
CA ASN A 658 48.60 -6.29 -35.58
C ASN A 658 48.25 -6.19 -37.07
N ASP A 659 48.35 -7.30 -37.80
CA ASP A 659 48.07 -7.32 -39.24
C ASP A 659 46.57 -7.18 -39.53
N THR A 660 45.72 -7.78 -38.69
CA THR A 660 44.26 -7.67 -38.78
C THR A 660 43.80 -6.22 -38.68
N VAL A 661 44.32 -5.46 -37.71
CA VAL A 661 43.96 -4.04 -37.52
C VAL A 661 44.48 -3.18 -38.67
N VAL A 662 45.65 -3.48 -39.24
CA VAL A 662 46.15 -2.79 -40.43
C VAL A 662 45.21 -2.99 -41.62
N ASP A 663 44.71 -4.21 -41.84
CA ASP A 663 43.79 -4.50 -42.94
C ASP A 663 42.39 -3.90 -42.74
N ILE A 664 41.90 -3.87 -41.50
CA ILE A 664 40.67 -3.14 -41.15
C ILE A 664 40.86 -1.65 -41.40
N ALA A 665 41.96 -1.05 -40.94
CA ALA A 665 42.23 0.38 -41.12
C ALA A 665 42.32 0.78 -42.61
N LYS A 666 42.86 -0.07 -43.49
CA LYS A 666 42.84 0.16 -44.95
C LYS A 666 41.42 0.16 -45.52
N GLN A 667 40.54 -0.72 -45.05
CA GLN A 667 39.15 -0.77 -45.50
C GLN A 667 38.37 0.44 -44.98
N VAL A 668 38.57 0.79 -43.71
CA VAL A 668 37.99 1.98 -43.09
C VAL A 668 38.45 3.25 -43.80
N GLU A 669 39.72 3.35 -44.18
CA GLU A 669 40.19 4.49 -44.98
C GLU A 669 39.46 4.60 -46.31
N ARG A 670 39.25 3.49 -47.04
CA ARG A 670 38.50 3.52 -48.31
C ARG A 670 37.07 4.03 -48.09
N ILE A 671 36.41 3.58 -47.02
CA ILE A 671 35.07 4.04 -46.62
C ILE A 671 35.09 5.56 -46.34
N LEU A 672 36.02 6.03 -45.51
CA LEU A 672 36.12 7.45 -45.14
C LEU A 672 36.50 8.35 -46.32
N THR A 673 37.33 7.87 -47.24
CA THR A 673 37.65 8.58 -48.49
C THR A 673 36.40 8.73 -49.36
N THR A 674 35.56 7.69 -49.49
CA THR A 674 34.28 7.80 -50.20
C THR A 674 33.31 8.76 -49.50
N VAL A 675 33.22 8.71 -48.16
CA VAL A 675 32.43 9.67 -47.37
C VAL A 675 32.90 11.11 -47.60
N PHE A 676 34.21 11.34 -47.63
CA PHE A 676 34.78 12.65 -47.91
C PHE A 676 34.40 13.16 -49.30
N ASN A 677 34.46 12.30 -50.32
CA ASN A 677 34.07 12.63 -51.69
C ASN A 677 32.59 12.99 -51.80
N ILE A 678 31.71 12.21 -51.16
CA ILE A 678 30.27 12.50 -51.06
C ILE A 678 30.05 13.86 -50.38
N ASN A 679 30.64 14.07 -49.20
CA ASN A 679 30.53 15.34 -48.47
C ASN A 679 31.02 16.54 -49.28
N LYS A 680 32.08 16.37 -50.09
CA LYS A 680 32.57 17.42 -50.99
C LYS A 680 31.53 17.77 -52.05
N ARG A 681 30.83 16.77 -52.62
CA ARG A 681 29.73 16.98 -53.59
C ARG A 681 28.48 17.60 -52.94
N LEU A 682 28.22 17.31 -51.67
CA LEU A 682 27.13 17.92 -50.92
C LEU A 682 27.37 19.41 -50.55
N LYS A 683 28.61 19.90 -50.66
CA LYS A 683 28.97 21.31 -50.42
C LYS A 683 28.84 22.12 -51.72
N GLY A 684 27.84 23.00 -51.82
CA GLY A 684 27.64 23.88 -52.99
C GLY A 684 26.29 24.60 -52.97
N ARG A 685 25.97 25.35 -54.04
CA ARG A 685 24.61 25.92 -54.25
C ARG A 685 23.63 24.77 -54.50
N VAL A 686 22.65 24.62 -53.61
CA VAL A 686 21.61 23.60 -53.68
C VAL A 686 20.40 24.17 -54.42
N ASP A 687 19.98 23.51 -55.50
CA ASP A 687 18.68 23.75 -56.13
C ASP A 687 17.58 23.22 -55.19
N MET A 688 16.52 24.01 -54.98
CA MET A 688 15.40 23.64 -54.11
C MET A 688 14.72 22.34 -54.53
N SER A 689 14.75 21.99 -55.82
CA SER A 689 14.22 20.72 -56.33
C SER A 689 14.95 19.47 -55.82
N MET A 690 16.23 19.60 -55.44
CA MET A 690 17.07 18.51 -54.95
C MET A 690 17.17 18.45 -53.42
N ALA A 691 16.62 19.44 -52.71
CA ALA A 691 16.83 19.62 -51.27
C ALA A 691 16.47 18.37 -50.44
N LEU A 692 15.34 17.72 -50.74
CA LEU A 692 14.90 16.51 -50.04
C LEU A 692 15.83 15.31 -50.30
N GLY A 693 16.26 15.11 -51.55
CA GLY A 693 17.18 14.03 -51.91
C GLY A 693 18.55 14.18 -51.24
N LEU A 694 19.09 15.42 -51.20
CA LEU A 694 20.35 15.71 -50.51
C LEU A 694 20.24 15.54 -48.99
N SER A 695 19.10 15.92 -48.40
CA SER A 695 18.83 15.72 -46.98
C SER A 695 18.79 14.23 -46.61
N ASP A 696 18.09 13.42 -47.40
CA ASP A 696 18.04 11.97 -47.20
C ASP A 696 19.41 11.31 -47.40
N ILE A 697 20.18 11.71 -48.42
CA ILE A 697 21.55 11.20 -48.63
C ILE A 697 22.42 11.46 -47.40
N LYS A 698 22.31 12.66 -46.81
CA LYS A 698 23.01 13.01 -45.58
C LYS A 698 22.55 12.13 -44.41
N ALA A 699 21.25 11.87 -44.28
CA ALA A 699 20.71 10.99 -43.25
C ALA A 699 21.18 9.52 -43.42
N GLN A 700 21.13 8.99 -44.64
CA GLN A 700 21.61 7.64 -44.97
C GLN A 700 23.11 7.49 -44.64
N MET A 701 23.93 8.46 -45.05
CA MET A 701 25.37 8.45 -44.77
C MET A 701 25.66 8.47 -43.26
N ASN A 702 24.91 9.25 -42.48
CA ASN A 702 25.03 9.26 -41.02
C ASN A 702 24.60 7.94 -40.37
N GLY A 703 23.70 7.17 -41.00
CA GLY A 703 23.34 5.82 -40.56
C GLY A 703 24.38 4.77 -40.92
N LEU A 704 25.16 4.96 -41.99
CA LEU A 704 26.22 4.04 -42.43
C LEU A 704 27.54 4.29 -41.69
N VAL A 705 27.88 5.56 -41.45
CA VAL A 705 29.10 5.99 -40.79
C VAL A 705 28.73 6.94 -39.65
N TYR A 706 28.96 6.47 -38.42
CA TYR A 706 28.68 7.12 -37.13
C TYR A 706 29.83 6.82 -36.15
N ARG A 707 29.84 7.43 -34.97
CA ARG A 707 30.85 7.11 -33.95
C ARG A 707 30.71 5.65 -33.50
N GLY A 708 31.74 4.82 -33.69
CA GLY A 708 31.70 3.39 -33.35
C GLY A 708 31.23 2.46 -34.49
N PHE A 709 31.10 2.97 -35.72
CA PHE A 709 30.55 2.19 -36.84
C PHE A 709 31.43 1.01 -37.26
N VAL A 710 32.72 1.00 -36.94
CA VAL A 710 33.63 -0.07 -37.38
C VAL A 710 33.25 -1.36 -36.67
N THR A 711 33.14 -1.31 -35.34
CA THR A 711 32.62 -2.42 -34.53
C THR A 711 31.11 -2.60 -34.74
N GLY A 712 30.35 -1.50 -34.74
CA GLY A 712 28.87 -1.55 -34.78
C GLY A 712 28.27 -2.13 -36.07
N ASN A 713 28.88 -1.88 -37.23
CA ASN A 713 28.45 -2.51 -38.48
C ASN A 713 29.00 -3.95 -38.63
N GLY A 714 30.11 -4.26 -37.96
CA GLY A 714 30.80 -5.54 -38.02
C GLY A 714 31.69 -5.71 -39.26
N PHE A 715 32.80 -6.43 -39.08
CA PHE A 715 33.83 -6.61 -40.12
C PHE A 715 33.34 -7.31 -41.40
N LYS A 716 32.28 -8.13 -41.31
CA LYS A 716 31.66 -8.82 -42.46
C LYS A 716 30.98 -7.83 -43.43
N ARG A 717 30.61 -6.63 -42.94
CA ARG A 717 29.82 -5.64 -43.69
C ARG A 717 30.62 -4.47 -44.25
N PHE A 718 31.95 -4.45 -44.16
CA PHE A 718 32.76 -3.36 -44.72
C PHE A 718 32.63 -3.24 -46.25
N GLY A 719 32.61 -4.38 -46.95
CA GLY A 719 32.37 -4.42 -48.39
C GLY A 719 31.00 -3.83 -48.77
N ASP A 720 29.96 -4.22 -48.02
CA ASP A 720 28.60 -3.69 -48.20
C ASP A 720 28.52 -2.20 -47.89
N THR A 721 29.10 -1.75 -46.78
CA THR A 721 29.13 -0.33 -46.39
C THR A 721 29.78 0.52 -47.49
N LEU A 722 30.91 0.08 -48.03
CA LEU A 722 31.56 0.76 -49.16
C LEU A 722 30.68 0.76 -50.41
N ARG A 723 30.02 -0.36 -50.73
CA ARG A 723 29.09 -0.48 -51.87
C ARG A 723 27.88 0.46 -51.72
N TYR A 724 27.32 0.59 -50.52
CA TYR A 724 26.22 1.52 -50.23
C TYR A 724 26.65 2.98 -50.41
N LEU A 725 27.86 3.34 -49.98
CA LEU A 725 28.41 4.67 -50.22
C LEU A 725 28.66 4.94 -51.71
N GLN A 726 29.14 3.95 -52.46
CA GLN A 726 29.26 4.06 -53.92
C GLN A 726 27.89 4.18 -54.61
N ALA A 727 26.86 3.53 -54.07
CA ALA A 727 25.48 3.69 -54.54
C ALA A 727 24.98 5.13 -54.30
N ILE A 728 25.35 5.75 -53.18
CA ILE A 728 25.09 7.17 -52.90
C ILE A 728 25.80 8.07 -53.92
N GLU A 729 27.07 7.81 -54.25
CA GLU A 729 27.79 8.58 -55.28
C GLU A 729 27.08 8.51 -56.65
N LYS A 730 26.60 7.31 -57.02
CA LYS A 730 25.81 7.11 -58.26
C LYS A 730 24.44 7.75 -58.21
N ARG A 731 23.80 7.76 -57.03
CA ARG A 731 22.55 8.48 -56.82
C ARG A 731 22.75 9.98 -56.99
N LEU A 732 23.80 10.58 -56.44
CA LEU A 732 24.11 12.00 -56.61
C LEU A 732 24.29 12.39 -58.08
N GLU A 733 24.92 11.53 -58.88
CA GLU A 733 25.07 11.74 -60.33
C GLU A 733 23.71 11.76 -61.05
N LYS A 734 22.81 10.83 -60.70
CA LYS A 734 21.47 10.73 -61.31
C LYS A 734 20.49 11.79 -60.80
N LEU A 735 20.59 12.15 -59.53
CA LEU A 735 19.73 13.16 -58.88
C LEU A 735 19.87 14.52 -59.57
N ALA A 736 21.08 14.88 -60.01
CA ALA A 736 21.32 16.12 -60.74
C ALA A 736 20.68 16.13 -62.15
N VAL A 737 20.37 14.96 -62.70
CA VAL A 737 19.79 14.81 -64.05
C VAL A 737 18.26 14.70 -63.99
N ASP A 738 17.72 13.92 -63.05
CA ASP A 738 16.27 13.71 -62.91
C ASP A 738 15.84 13.65 -61.42
N PRO A 739 15.60 14.82 -60.79
CA PRO A 739 15.13 14.89 -59.40
C PRO A 739 13.76 14.25 -59.17
N HIS A 740 12.89 14.21 -60.19
CA HIS A 740 11.53 13.67 -60.05
C HIS A 740 11.54 12.15 -59.94
N ARG A 741 12.37 11.48 -60.74
CA ARG A 741 12.54 10.02 -60.66
C ARG A 741 13.17 9.60 -59.33
N ASP A 742 14.17 10.33 -58.84
CA ASP A 742 14.74 10.10 -57.51
C ASP A 742 13.65 10.18 -56.42
N ARG A 743 12.84 11.24 -56.46
CA ARG A 743 11.73 11.44 -55.52
C ARG A 743 10.71 10.30 -55.56
N ALA A 744 10.33 9.83 -56.74
CA ALA A 744 9.40 8.71 -56.87
C ALA A 744 9.93 7.40 -56.27
N GLN A 745 11.22 7.12 -56.43
CA GLN A 745 11.88 5.97 -55.81
C GLN A 745 12.02 6.14 -54.29
N MET A 746 12.34 7.35 -53.83
CA MET A 746 12.46 7.67 -52.42
C MET A 746 11.16 7.51 -51.64
N LEU A 747 10.01 7.86 -52.22
CA LEU A 747 8.70 7.64 -51.57
C LEU A 747 8.48 6.16 -51.22
N LYS A 748 8.98 5.22 -52.03
CA LYS A 748 8.91 3.79 -51.72
C LYS A 748 9.83 3.40 -50.57
N VAL A 749 11.04 3.96 -50.55
CA VAL A 749 12.01 3.72 -49.46
C VAL A 749 11.49 4.29 -48.14
N GLU A 750 10.95 5.51 -48.15
CA GLU A 750 10.35 6.17 -46.99
C GLU A 750 9.18 5.35 -46.42
N SER A 751 8.31 4.82 -47.29
CA SER A 751 7.21 3.95 -46.86
C SER A 751 7.70 2.71 -46.11
N VAL A 752 8.77 2.07 -46.60
CA VAL A 752 9.36 0.89 -45.93
C VAL A 752 10.07 1.30 -44.63
N GLN A 753 10.77 2.43 -44.61
CA GLN A 753 11.42 2.95 -43.39
C GLN A 753 10.40 3.29 -42.30
N GLN A 754 9.26 3.88 -42.66
CA GLN A 754 8.17 4.15 -41.71
C GLN A 754 7.57 2.85 -41.15
N ALA A 755 7.33 1.86 -42.01
CA ALA A 755 6.85 0.55 -41.58
C ALA A 755 7.86 -0.12 -40.63
N TRP A 756 9.14 -0.09 -40.96
CA TRP A 756 10.21 -0.60 -40.11
C TRP A 756 10.29 0.12 -38.75
N GLN A 757 10.17 1.46 -38.73
CA GLN A 757 10.19 2.23 -37.48
C GLN A 757 8.98 1.90 -36.58
N GLN A 758 7.79 1.71 -37.16
CA GLN A 758 6.62 1.28 -36.41
C GLN A 758 6.77 -0.16 -35.91
N TRP A 759 7.31 -1.03 -36.74
CA TRP A 759 7.56 -2.43 -36.43
C TRP A 759 8.57 -2.61 -35.29
N ILE A 760 9.73 -1.96 -35.36
CA ILE A 760 10.75 -2.05 -34.31
C ILE A 760 10.27 -1.46 -32.98
N ASN A 761 9.41 -0.42 -33.02
CA ASN A 761 8.81 0.16 -31.82
C ASN A 761 7.81 -0.80 -31.14
N LYS A 762 7.16 -1.69 -31.89
CA LYS A 762 6.27 -2.74 -31.36
C LYS A 762 7.03 -3.91 -30.75
N LEU A 763 8.28 -4.15 -31.16
CA LEU A 763 9.11 -5.22 -30.61
C LEU A 763 9.55 -4.90 -29.17
N PRO A 764 9.57 -5.90 -28.27
CA PRO A 764 10.19 -5.78 -26.96
C PRO A 764 11.63 -5.28 -27.07
N PRO A 765 12.13 -4.44 -26.14
CA PRO A 765 13.49 -3.92 -26.22
C PRO A 765 14.58 -5.00 -26.38
N ALA A 766 14.41 -6.16 -25.74
CA ALA A 766 15.33 -7.29 -25.86
C ALA A 766 15.43 -7.84 -27.29
N ARG A 767 14.28 -7.91 -27.99
CA ARG A 767 14.14 -8.41 -29.37
C ARG A 767 14.74 -7.48 -30.42
N ARG A 768 14.93 -6.19 -30.10
CA ARG A 768 15.43 -5.20 -31.08
C ARG A 768 16.89 -5.43 -31.46
N GLU A 769 17.61 -6.16 -30.61
CA GLU A 769 19.02 -6.44 -30.78
C GLU A 769 19.29 -7.80 -31.45
N ASP A 770 18.23 -8.57 -31.76
CA ASP A 770 18.33 -9.86 -32.45
C ASP A 770 18.88 -9.67 -33.88
N ASP A 771 19.64 -10.66 -34.35
CA ASP A 771 20.31 -10.58 -35.65
C ASP A 771 19.30 -10.50 -36.81
N ASP A 772 18.21 -11.26 -36.75
CA ASP A 772 17.14 -11.23 -37.75
C ASP A 772 16.46 -9.84 -37.85
N VAL A 773 16.29 -9.16 -36.71
CA VAL A 773 15.76 -7.80 -36.65
C VAL A 773 16.75 -6.77 -37.20
N LYS A 774 18.04 -6.91 -36.87
CA LYS A 774 19.11 -6.06 -37.41
C LYS A 774 19.25 -6.20 -38.93
N GLU A 775 19.04 -7.40 -39.47
CA GLU A 775 19.09 -7.66 -40.91
C GLU A 775 18.07 -6.86 -41.71
N ILE A 776 16.87 -6.58 -41.18
CA ILE A 776 15.86 -5.77 -41.87
C ILE A 776 16.38 -4.37 -42.21
N ARG A 777 17.15 -3.75 -41.31
CA ARG A 777 17.77 -2.44 -41.58
C ARG A 777 18.72 -2.52 -42.78
N TRP A 778 19.45 -3.62 -42.94
CA TRP A 778 20.35 -3.81 -44.08
C TRP A 778 19.60 -4.10 -45.37
N MET A 779 18.47 -4.80 -45.31
CA MET A 779 17.59 -4.97 -46.47
C MET A 779 17.10 -3.64 -47.04
N ILE A 780 16.90 -2.61 -46.21
CA ILE A 780 16.55 -1.25 -46.66
C ILE A 780 17.71 -0.62 -47.44
N GLU A 781 18.96 -0.84 -47.04
CA GLU A 781 20.13 -0.38 -47.81
C GLU A 781 20.23 -1.12 -49.16
N GLU A 782 19.93 -2.43 -49.19
CA GLU A 782 19.84 -3.19 -50.44
C GLU A 782 18.73 -2.68 -51.36
N LEU A 783 17.58 -2.31 -50.80
CA LEU A 783 16.50 -1.67 -51.55
C LEU A 783 16.98 -0.36 -52.19
N ARG A 784 17.73 0.46 -51.44
CA ARG A 784 18.32 1.70 -51.95
C ARG A 784 19.29 1.43 -53.10
N VAL A 785 20.14 0.42 -53.01
CA VAL A 785 21.00 0.01 -54.15
C VAL A 785 20.15 -0.38 -55.36
N SER A 786 19.09 -1.17 -55.17
CA SER A 786 18.21 -1.64 -56.25
C SER A 786 17.47 -0.50 -56.98
N TYR A 787 17.20 0.63 -56.31
CA TYR A 787 16.54 1.77 -56.94
C TYR A 787 17.53 2.74 -57.57
N PHE A 788 18.59 3.10 -56.85
CA PHE A 788 19.46 4.21 -57.26
C PHE A 788 20.71 3.76 -58.02
N ALA A 789 21.19 2.54 -57.82
CA ALA A 789 22.47 2.05 -58.34
C ALA A 789 22.44 0.56 -58.76
N GLN A 790 21.44 0.17 -59.55
CA GLN A 790 21.24 -1.22 -60.03
C GLN A 790 22.50 -1.93 -60.56
N GLN A 791 23.38 -1.19 -61.23
CA GLN A 791 24.64 -1.69 -61.78
C GLN A 791 25.63 -2.23 -60.73
N LEU A 792 25.46 -1.91 -59.44
CA LEU A 792 26.30 -2.42 -58.35
C LEU A 792 25.84 -3.79 -57.83
N GLY A 793 24.62 -4.22 -58.18
CA GLY A 793 24.04 -5.49 -57.74
C GLY A 793 23.66 -5.54 -56.26
N THR A 794 22.77 -6.47 -55.94
CA THR A 794 22.37 -6.84 -54.57
C THR A 794 22.67 -8.33 -54.35
N PRO A 795 23.05 -8.78 -53.14
CA PRO A 795 23.42 -10.17 -52.86
C PRO A 795 22.25 -11.15 -53.01
N TYR A 796 21.03 -10.66 -52.90
CA TYR A 796 19.79 -11.40 -53.13
C TYR A 796 18.74 -10.47 -53.77
N PRO A 797 17.67 -11.00 -54.38
CA PRO A 797 16.66 -10.14 -54.98
C PRO A 797 15.83 -9.45 -53.89
N ILE A 798 15.69 -8.13 -53.99
CA ILE A 798 15.08 -7.26 -52.98
C ILE A 798 13.93 -6.44 -53.57
N SER A 799 12.90 -6.19 -52.78
CA SER A 799 11.78 -5.29 -53.10
C SER A 799 11.11 -4.81 -51.82
N ASP A 800 10.33 -3.73 -51.90
CA ASP A 800 9.49 -3.24 -50.79
C ASP A 800 8.62 -4.35 -50.18
N LYS A 801 7.93 -5.13 -51.02
CA LYS A 801 7.10 -6.27 -50.58
C LYS A 801 7.88 -7.35 -49.83
N ARG A 802 9.10 -7.65 -50.26
CA ARG A 802 9.94 -8.68 -49.61
C ARG A 802 10.40 -8.25 -48.22
N ILE A 803 10.68 -6.96 -48.02
CA ILE A 803 11.05 -6.43 -46.70
C ILE A 803 9.86 -6.49 -45.76
N LEU A 804 8.67 -6.08 -46.22
CA LEU A 804 7.44 -6.19 -45.44
C LEU A 804 7.17 -7.64 -45.04
N GLN A 805 7.26 -8.59 -45.98
CA GLN A 805 7.11 -10.02 -45.69
C GLN A 805 8.15 -10.56 -44.71
N ALA A 806 9.40 -10.11 -44.78
CA ALA A 806 10.44 -10.51 -43.83
C ALA A 806 10.12 -10.00 -42.41
N MET A 807 9.61 -8.77 -42.28
CA MET A 807 9.15 -8.24 -40.98
C MET A 807 7.96 -9.05 -40.44
N ASP A 808 7.00 -9.41 -41.29
CA ASP A 808 5.85 -10.24 -40.89
C ASP A 808 6.31 -11.63 -40.43
N GLN A 809 7.24 -12.27 -41.14
CA GLN A 809 7.79 -13.59 -40.78
C GLN A 809 8.55 -13.60 -39.46
N ILE A 810 9.22 -12.51 -39.11
CA ILE A 810 9.94 -12.38 -37.82
C ILE A 810 8.96 -12.17 -36.65
N THR A 811 7.75 -11.69 -36.95
CA THR A 811 6.73 -11.36 -35.93
C THR A 811 5.70 -12.48 -35.73
N ALA A 812 5.48 -13.28 -36.76
CA ALA A 812 4.69 -14.51 -36.73
C ALA A 812 5.42 -15.61 -35.97
#